data_AF-A0A1X4I651-F1
#
_entry.id   AF-A0A1X4I651-F1
#
_cell.length_a   1.000
_cell.length_b   1.000
_cell.length_c   1.000
_cell.angle_alpha   90.00
_cell.angle_beta   90.00
_cell.angle_gamma   90.00
#
_symmetry.space_group_name_H-M   'P 1'
#
loop_
_entity.id
_entity.type
_entity.pdbx_description
1 polymer ?
#
loop_
_entity_poly.entity_id
_entity_poly.type
_entity_poly.pdbx_seq_one_letter_code
_entity_poly.pdbx_strand_id
1 'polypeptide(L)'
;MGQIDTRLIQTAVIGGRDSDQPVILPEQPHNLDEFIRQFGRDDFWCGTLLGGCGEPLRPKRYVTRVCHFAHEADPARGECHRTSHSADGADHLFVKTHVTRWLAGQGYAAQGELRSFGHCHGDAVDFRLPRTRTHLRFELHSDDYRSWRKAADSLGAKEGRIEWVFGRDDALARDMMARRGYALLVRCETEGNDRRVFIGTATDGKKTPWVPLEHCRMTESGLVTPALEELRAEGVLRAAGIGREPFPGSVALPRGQVVFAVDTEAAPLASSPLAMLGRRLIPGFVKPAGSRIVRAHLSLPDTVPPPTDQYVYQLAGSVRLLVTDVVEENGSSWAVRADALVRLNGLEAERTGLWRPSVALDEKYVPAARASSACERTPLTECAPGGPKAPETAQGKAADELRKVLEEVAAKGATITWSDLAKRLGRWVHDLPNTGRQELLVEVDRPRVPDHPLLSVLVVTHMGRPLWYLGQVLSRLGAAEPASEFALQQWAAAETRKTHEAYRHRRARASVAPPSAAKRPAAGERAPFGSDVDQAHRRRAEMREKLEEASRTRARTKGTRAQRLAQAIRQGEEHLRRYEEVRSQRRALRDWLGEGDRVLDLLIGLIGRPITVTPARVERRAVAPDLKPAKALEPKPVEKKDPNLRKIRRLLGELDRTHGHRPTQDLLRLLDEIGKHRDQLARPLPAAETKLVERWQSRLEDRRSAERSAQAAAASRNTSARTGRTAEPPQDDRLPAERIEKLAPTVRDILEELARADGTPLSWGDLRLRAGGQLPFLHPDDQVALLVVVDRGTPADEPLLSTLVDNSVAAPHRLYRQVRLGLGREPVPDTELETHRAVEALRLRQIWRYRR
;
A
#
# COMPACT_ATOMS: atom_id res chain seq x y z
N MET A 1 -4.88 35.78 2.67
CA MET A 1 -5.96 34.77 2.50
C MET A 1 -6.29 34.24 3.88
N GLY A 2 -7.57 34.10 4.22
CA GLY A 2 -7.97 33.51 5.50
C GLY A 2 -7.61 32.02 5.54
N GLN A 3 -7.15 31.54 6.70
CA GLN A 3 -6.83 30.13 6.89
C GLN A 3 -8.14 29.32 6.90
N ILE A 4 -8.35 28.50 5.88
CA ILE A 4 -9.55 27.65 5.73
C ILE A 4 -9.58 26.65 6.88
N ASP A 5 -10.74 26.48 7.53
CA ASP A 5 -10.90 25.50 8.61
C ASP A 5 -10.93 24.08 8.03
N THR A 6 -9.76 23.44 8.03
CA THR A 6 -9.53 22.09 7.47
C THR A 6 -10.22 20.96 8.24
N ARG A 7 -11.00 21.26 9.29
CA ARG A 7 -11.85 20.29 10.00
C ARG A 7 -13.20 20.06 9.31
N LEU A 8 -13.61 20.98 8.43
CA LEU A 8 -14.92 20.99 7.79
C LEU A 8 -14.86 20.22 6.46
N ILE A 9 -15.84 19.35 6.21
CA ILE A 9 -15.88 18.53 5.00
C ILE A 9 -16.23 19.41 3.80
N GLN A 10 -15.26 19.68 2.92
CA GLN A 10 -15.47 20.51 1.72
C GLN A 10 -15.82 19.71 0.46
N THR A 11 -15.59 18.40 0.43
CA THR A 11 -15.75 17.58 -0.78
C THR A 11 -16.64 16.36 -0.54
N ALA A 12 -17.43 16.01 -1.55
CA ALA A 12 -18.33 14.85 -1.57
C ALA A 12 -18.29 14.17 -2.94
N VAL A 13 -19.00 13.05 -3.09
CA VAL A 13 -19.29 12.45 -4.40
C VAL A 13 -20.80 12.40 -4.66
N ILE A 14 -21.21 12.43 -5.92
CA ILE A 14 -22.62 12.38 -6.35
C ILE A 14 -23.01 11.04 -6.99
N GLY A 15 -24.26 10.64 -6.88
CA GLY A 15 -24.79 9.38 -7.44
C GLY A 15 -24.49 8.11 -6.63
N GLY A 16 -23.99 8.25 -5.40
CA GLY A 16 -23.79 7.14 -4.46
C GLY A 16 -22.39 7.08 -3.83
N ARG A 17 -22.28 6.35 -2.72
CA ARG A 17 -21.08 6.28 -1.88
C ARG A 17 -19.79 5.80 -2.56
N ASP A 18 -19.90 4.97 -3.59
CA ASP A 18 -18.79 4.36 -4.32
C ASP A 18 -18.55 5.06 -5.68
N SER A 19 -19.13 6.24 -5.88
CA SER A 19 -19.01 7.06 -7.09
C SER A 19 -17.64 7.71 -7.22
N ASP A 20 -17.20 7.89 -8.47
CA ASP A 20 -15.97 8.61 -8.84
C ASP A 20 -16.23 10.03 -9.37
N GLN A 21 -17.45 10.54 -9.24
CA GLN A 21 -17.87 11.90 -9.60
C GLN A 21 -17.71 12.84 -8.37
N PRO A 22 -16.62 13.62 -8.25
CA PRO A 22 -16.44 14.52 -7.13
C PRO A 22 -17.25 15.80 -7.28
N VAL A 23 -17.60 16.41 -6.15
CA VAL A 23 -18.07 17.79 -6.06
C VAL A 23 -17.39 18.49 -4.89
N ILE A 24 -17.14 19.78 -5.05
CA ILE A 24 -16.64 20.67 -3.99
C ILE A 24 -17.77 21.60 -3.57
N LEU A 25 -17.96 21.77 -2.26
CA LEU A 25 -18.92 22.74 -1.77
C LEU A 25 -18.30 24.15 -1.83
N PRO A 26 -19.02 25.15 -2.34
CA PRO A 26 -18.51 26.52 -2.29
C PRO A 26 -18.54 27.05 -0.86
N GLU A 27 -17.45 27.68 -0.44
CA GLU A 27 -17.34 28.29 0.89
C GLU A 27 -18.35 29.43 1.12
N GLN A 28 -18.66 30.17 0.06
CA GLN A 28 -19.47 31.39 0.07
C GLN A 28 -20.98 31.10 -0.08
N PRO A 29 -21.86 31.82 0.65
CA PRO A 29 -23.29 31.55 0.65
C PRO A 29 -23.95 31.71 -0.73
N HIS A 30 -23.60 32.73 -1.52
CA HIS A 30 -24.24 32.94 -2.83
C HIS A 30 -23.91 31.81 -3.82
N ASN A 31 -22.65 31.35 -3.81
CA ASN A 31 -22.19 30.24 -4.64
C ASN A 31 -22.87 28.92 -4.23
N LEU A 32 -23.07 28.70 -2.92
CA LEU A 32 -23.84 27.56 -2.43
C LEU A 32 -25.30 27.53 -2.94
N ASP A 33 -25.96 28.69 -3.08
CA ASP A 33 -27.32 28.75 -3.63
C ASP A 33 -27.40 28.40 -5.13
N GLU A 34 -26.30 28.56 -5.86
CA GLU A 34 -26.16 28.12 -7.24
C GLU A 34 -25.81 26.63 -7.31
N PHE A 35 -24.85 26.17 -6.51
CA PHE A 35 -24.49 24.77 -6.36
C PHE A 35 -25.70 23.88 -6.05
N ILE A 36 -26.56 24.31 -5.12
CA ILE A 36 -27.80 23.61 -4.76
C ILE A 36 -28.81 23.57 -5.92
N ARG A 37 -28.83 24.58 -6.81
CA ARG A 37 -29.67 24.55 -8.02
C ARG A 37 -29.12 23.59 -9.07
N GLN A 38 -27.80 23.48 -9.17
CA GLN A 38 -27.10 22.63 -10.14
C GLN A 38 -27.15 21.14 -9.78
N PHE A 39 -26.87 20.81 -8.52
CA PHE A 39 -26.70 19.41 -8.06
C PHE A 39 -27.83 18.90 -7.15
N GLY A 40 -28.75 19.76 -6.72
CA GLY A 40 -29.79 19.40 -5.74
C GLY A 40 -29.31 19.49 -4.29
N ARG A 41 -30.01 18.81 -3.37
CA ARG A 41 -29.74 18.87 -1.91
C ARG A 41 -29.34 17.55 -1.27
N ASP A 42 -29.71 16.41 -1.86
CA ASP A 42 -29.78 15.13 -1.16
C ASP A 42 -29.01 13.98 -1.84
N ASP A 43 -28.23 14.27 -2.89
CA ASP A 43 -27.40 13.27 -3.61
C ASP A 43 -25.89 13.42 -3.34
N PHE A 44 -25.52 13.89 -2.14
CA PHE A 44 -24.12 14.03 -1.74
C PHE A 44 -23.73 12.93 -0.77
N TRP A 45 -22.55 12.34 -0.97
CA TRP A 45 -22.08 11.19 -0.21
C TRP A 45 -20.64 11.41 0.30
N CYS A 46 -20.36 10.93 1.51
CA CYS A 46 -19.03 10.87 2.09
C CYS A 46 -18.24 9.72 1.44
N GLY A 47 -17.87 9.89 0.17
CA GLY A 47 -17.48 8.80 -0.72
C GLY A 47 -16.32 7.94 -0.24
N THR A 48 -16.40 6.63 -0.48
CA THR A 48 -15.38 5.65 -0.10
C THR A 48 -14.04 5.90 -0.82
N LEU A 49 -14.11 6.38 -2.07
CA LEU A 49 -12.93 6.82 -2.84
C LEU A 49 -12.28 8.12 -2.31
N LEU A 50 -12.96 8.87 -1.43
CA LEU A 50 -12.39 10.01 -0.69
C LEU A 50 -11.87 9.60 0.70
N GLY A 51 -11.80 8.29 1.00
CA GLY A 51 -11.57 7.80 2.36
C GLY A 51 -12.73 8.08 3.33
N GLY A 52 -13.93 8.39 2.81
CA GLY A 52 -15.12 8.63 3.60
C GLY A 52 -15.83 7.35 4.04
N CYS A 53 -16.74 7.48 5.02
CA CYS A 53 -17.50 6.36 5.60
C CYS A 53 -18.61 5.80 4.70
N GLY A 54 -18.89 6.44 3.57
CA GLY A 54 -19.93 6.07 2.62
C GLY A 54 -21.34 6.55 2.97
N GLU A 55 -21.51 7.34 4.03
CA GLU A 55 -22.81 7.88 4.46
C GLU A 55 -23.24 9.14 3.68
N PRO A 56 -24.55 9.43 3.61
CA PRO A 56 -25.05 10.68 3.04
C PRO A 56 -24.50 11.93 3.74
N LEU A 57 -24.32 12.98 2.95
CA LEU A 57 -23.93 14.32 3.36
C LEU A 57 -25.01 15.32 2.98
N ARG A 58 -25.20 16.35 3.81
CA ARG A 58 -26.05 17.50 3.49
C ARG A 58 -25.22 18.79 3.47
N PRO A 59 -25.41 19.67 2.48
CA PRO A 59 -24.76 20.96 2.46
C PRO A 59 -25.32 21.86 3.58
N LYS A 60 -24.43 22.43 4.40
CA LYS A 60 -24.79 23.37 5.46
C LYS A 60 -24.43 24.80 5.02
N ARG A 61 -25.47 25.61 4.84
CA ARG A 61 -25.36 27.06 4.60
C ARG A 61 -25.02 27.78 5.90
N TYR A 62 -23.97 28.60 5.87
CA TYR A 62 -23.62 29.53 6.93
C TYR A 62 -23.32 30.91 6.33
N VAL A 63 -23.78 31.98 6.97
CA VAL A 63 -23.52 33.37 6.53
C VAL A 63 -22.27 33.95 7.23
N THR A 64 -21.95 33.45 8.42
CA THR A 64 -20.85 33.93 9.29
C THR A 64 -19.72 32.90 9.45
N ARG A 65 -19.82 31.74 8.79
CA ARG A 65 -18.84 30.66 8.80
C ARG A 65 -18.73 30.07 7.40
N VAL A 66 -17.68 29.30 7.16
CA VAL A 66 -17.47 28.56 5.90
C VAL A 66 -18.61 27.55 5.70
N CYS A 67 -19.28 27.59 4.56
CA CYS A 67 -20.24 26.56 4.16
C CYS A 67 -19.51 25.21 4.01
N HIS A 68 -20.11 24.12 4.47
CA HIS A 68 -19.49 22.79 4.44
C HIS A 68 -20.53 21.68 4.39
N PHE A 69 -20.12 20.48 3.98
CA PHE A 69 -20.94 19.29 4.13
C PHE A 69 -20.94 18.81 5.57
N ALA A 70 -22.09 18.35 6.06
CA ALA A 70 -22.20 17.66 7.34
C ALA A 70 -23.00 16.35 7.16
N HIS A 71 -22.66 15.35 7.96
CA HIS A 71 -23.50 14.16 8.08
C HIS A 71 -24.83 14.52 8.76
N GLU A 72 -25.86 13.73 8.51
CA GLU A 72 -27.11 13.82 9.26
C GLU A 72 -26.90 13.30 10.69
N ALA A 73 -27.53 13.96 11.67
CA ALA A 73 -27.31 13.67 13.08
C ALA A 73 -28.15 12.45 13.50
N ASP A 74 -27.54 11.27 13.48
CA ASP A 74 -28.12 10.02 13.96
C ASP A 74 -27.30 9.51 15.17
N PRO A 75 -27.90 9.36 16.37
CA PRO A 75 -27.19 8.87 17.55
C PRO A 75 -26.79 7.39 17.49
N ALA A 76 -27.26 6.62 16.50
CA ALA A 76 -26.78 5.26 16.24
C ALA A 76 -25.53 5.21 15.33
N ARG A 77 -25.09 6.36 14.80
CA ARG A 77 -24.04 6.45 13.78
C ARG A 77 -22.65 6.56 14.41
N GLY A 78 -21.75 5.66 14.01
CA GLY A 78 -20.33 5.73 14.37
C GLY A 78 -19.62 6.98 13.84
N GLU A 79 -18.47 7.31 14.44
CA GLU A 79 -17.67 8.45 14.02
C GLU A 79 -17.15 8.30 12.59
N CYS A 80 -17.04 9.42 11.86
CA CYS A 80 -16.53 9.40 10.51
C CYS A 80 -14.99 9.40 10.53
N HIS A 81 -14.36 8.23 10.36
CA HIS A 81 -12.90 8.09 10.27
C HIS A 81 -12.30 8.61 8.94
N ARG A 82 -12.89 9.66 8.34
CA ARG A 82 -12.41 10.23 7.09
C ARG A 82 -11.11 10.97 7.35
N THR A 83 -10.06 10.61 6.59
CA THR A 83 -8.71 11.11 6.83
C THR A 83 -8.43 12.49 6.21
N SER A 84 -9.19 12.89 5.19
CA SER A 84 -9.04 14.18 4.51
C SER A 84 -10.38 14.94 4.45
N HIS A 85 -10.46 16.10 5.12
CA HIS A 85 -11.66 16.95 5.09
C HIS A 85 -11.53 18.15 4.13
N SER A 86 -10.28 18.54 3.79
CA SER A 86 -9.99 19.65 2.87
C SER A 86 -10.36 19.32 1.41
N ALA A 87 -10.33 20.35 0.57
CA ALA A 87 -10.53 20.25 -0.86
C ALA A 87 -9.51 19.32 -1.55
N ASP A 88 -8.25 19.41 -1.13
CA ASP A 88 -7.11 18.69 -1.72
C ASP A 88 -7.24 17.16 -1.60
N GLY A 89 -7.96 16.69 -0.57
CA GLY A 89 -8.28 15.28 -0.37
C GLY A 89 -9.18 14.64 -1.43
N ALA A 90 -9.61 15.40 -2.44
CA ALA A 90 -10.37 14.91 -3.60
C ALA A 90 -9.65 15.13 -4.95
N ASP A 91 -8.41 15.64 -4.94
CA ASP A 91 -7.71 16.05 -6.17
C ASP A 91 -7.51 14.90 -7.16
N HIS A 92 -7.38 13.66 -6.69
CA HIS A 92 -7.33 12.46 -7.53
C HIS A 92 -8.61 12.24 -8.33
N LEU A 93 -9.79 12.52 -7.75
CA LEU A 93 -11.06 12.42 -8.47
C LEU A 93 -11.26 13.59 -9.44
N PHE A 94 -10.84 14.80 -9.07
CA PHE A 94 -10.89 15.96 -9.98
C PHE A 94 -9.93 15.79 -11.16
N VAL A 95 -8.68 15.41 -10.92
CA VAL A 95 -7.70 15.05 -11.97
C VAL A 95 -8.23 13.92 -12.83
N LYS A 96 -8.75 12.82 -12.24
CA LYS A 96 -9.38 11.74 -13.01
C LYS A 96 -10.48 12.26 -13.94
N THR A 97 -11.38 13.09 -13.44
CA THR A 97 -12.55 13.60 -14.18
C THR A 97 -12.15 14.59 -15.28
N HIS A 98 -11.34 15.59 -14.95
CA HIS A 98 -10.95 16.66 -15.87
C HIS A 98 -10.01 16.14 -16.96
N VAL A 99 -9.03 15.27 -16.63
CA VAL A 99 -8.13 14.67 -17.63
C VAL A 99 -8.88 13.68 -18.53
N THR A 100 -9.83 12.89 -18.01
CA THR A 100 -10.69 12.05 -18.87
C THR A 100 -11.48 12.90 -19.88
N ARG A 101 -12.09 14.01 -19.43
CA ARG A 101 -12.84 14.94 -20.28
C ARG A 101 -11.93 15.64 -21.32
N TRP A 102 -10.75 16.09 -20.90
CA TRP A 102 -9.74 16.74 -21.74
C TRP A 102 -9.20 15.81 -22.84
N LEU A 103 -8.82 14.58 -22.49
CA LEU A 103 -8.40 13.56 -23.45
C LEU A 103 -9.51 13.24 -24.46
N ALA A 104 -10.74 13.06 -24.00
CA ALA A 104 -11.89 12.81 -24.87
C ALA A 104 -12.17 13.99 -25.82
N GLY A 105 -12.04 15.24 -25.33
CA GLY A 105 -12.15 16.46 -26.15
C GLY A 105 -11.08 16.57 -27.25
N GLN A 106 -9.91 15.95 -27.05
CA GLN A 106 -8.85 15.84 -28.06
C GLN A 106 -8.91 14.53 -28.87
N GLY A 107 -10.00 13.76 -28.77
CA GLY A 107 -10.22 12.55 -29.58
C GLY A 107 -9.49 11.29 -29.08
N TYR A 108 -8.93 11.31 -27.87
CA TYR A 108 -8.31 10.17 -27.22
C TYR A 108 -9.30 9.42 -26.32
N ALA A 109 -9.52 8.14 -26.62
CA ALA A 109 -10.30 7.25 -25.76
C ALA A 109 -9.41 6.70 -24.63
N ALA A 110 -9.52 7.28 -23.45
CA ALA A 110 -8.85 6.85 -22.23
C ALA A 110 -9.81 6.89 -21.03
N GLN A 111 -9.53 6.09 -20.00
CA GLN A 111 -10.18 6.14 -18.70
C GLN A 111 -9.10 6.19 -17.63
N GLY A 112 -9.25 7.05 -16.62
CA GLY A 112 -8.31 7.13 -15.50
C GLY A 112 -8.52 6.01 -14.49
N GLU A 113 -7.45 5.27 -14.18
CA GLU A 113 -7.39 4.29 -13.11
C GLU A 113 -6.81 4.94 -11.84
N LEU A 114 -7.50 4.79 -10.71
CA LEU A 114 -7.00 5.30 -9.42
C LEU A 114 -6.02 4.29 -8.82
N ARG A 115 -4.90 4.80 -8.30
CA ARG A 115 -3.85 4.01 -7.65
C ARG A 115 -3.68 4.51 -6.21
N SER A 116 -3.52 3.58 -5.27
CA SER A 116 -3.18 3.90 -3.87
C SER A 116 -1.95 3.08 -3.47
N PHE A 117 -0.99 3.75 -2.86
CA PHE A 117 0.27 3.21 -2.34
C PHE A 117 0.29 3.20 -0.80
N GLY A 118 -0.70 3.82 -0.16
CA GLY A 118 -0.96 3.72 1.28
C GLY A 118 -0.85 5.04 2.03
N HIS A 119 -0.58 6.15 1.33
CA HIS A 119 -0.56 7.48 1.95
C HIS A 119 -1.99 8.05 2.04
N CYS A 120 -2.71 8.08 0.92
CA CYS A 120 -4.15 8.37 0.87
C CYS A 120 -4.88 7.49 -0.15
N HIS A 121 -6.18 7.74 -0.32
CA HIS A 121 -6.93 7.17 -1.44
C HIS A 121 -6.58 7.98 -2.70
N GLY A 122 -6.08 7.33 -3.76
CA GLY A 122 -5.73 8.00 -5.01
C GLY A 122 -4.39 8.74 -5.02
N ASP A 123 -3.35 8.15 -4.44
CA ASP A 123 -1.96 8.64 -4.50
C ASP A 123 -1.50 8.95 -5.94
N ALA A 124 -1.98 8.20 -6.94
CA ALA A 124 -1.80 8.52 -8.36
C ALA A 124 -3.04 8.19 -9.23
N VAL A 125 -3.08 8.79 -10.42
CA VAL A 125 -4.08 8.54 -11.48
C VAL A 125 -3.37 8.19 -12.78
N ASP A 126 -3.61 6.96 -13.25
CA ASP A 126 -2.96 6.36 -14.42
C ASP A 126 -3.90 6.40 -15.63
N PHE A 127 -3.41 6.89 -16.79
CA PHE A 127 -4.14 6.94 -18.06
C PHE A 127 -3.36 6.23 -19.16
N ARG A 128 -3.96 5.19 -19.73
CA ARG A 128 -3.38 4.45 -20.85
C ARG A 128 -3.95 4.92 -22.18
N LEU A 129 -3.08 5.34 -23.11
CA LEU A 129 -3.44 5.78 -24.47
C LEU A 129 -2.94 4.76 -25.51
N PRO A 130 -3.77 3.79 -25.96
CA PRO A 130 -3.31 2.71 -26.83
C PRO A 130 -2.80 3.17 -28.21
N ARG A 131 -3.35 4.27 -28.75
CA ARG A 131 -2.98 4.79 -30.08
C ARG A 131 -1.54 5.30 -30.12
N THR A 132 -1.08 5.98 -29.09
CA THR A 132 0.27 6.57 -28.99
C THR A 132 1.22 5.71 -28.16
N ARG A 133 0.77 4.53 -27.68
CA ARG A 133 1.48 3.67 -26.71
C ARG A 133 2.01 4.45 -25.50
N THR A 134 1.27 5.48 -25.09
CA THR A 134 1.69 6.38 -24.01
C THR A 134 0.90 6.07 -22.74
N HIS A 135 1.62 5.90 -21.65
CA HIS A 135 1.08 5.95 -20.30
C HIS A 135 1.25 7.38 -19.77
N LEU A 136 0.19 8.01 -19.30
CA LEU A 136 0.21 9.32 -18.67
C LEU A 136 -0.17 9.15 -17.20
N ARG A 137 0.75 9.44 -16.29
CA ARG A 137 0.57 9.25 -14.84
C ARG A 137 0.65 10.58 -14.11
N PHE A 138 -0.41 10.88 -13.36
CA PHE A 138 -0.47 11.99 -12.41
C PHE A 138 -0.19 11.43 -11.01
N GLU A 139 0.98 11.71 -10.45
CA GLU A 139 1.36 11.28 -9.11
C GLU A 139 1.18 12.44 -8.14
N LEU A 140 0.11 12.42 -7.36
CA LEU A 140 -0.29 13.52 -6.48
C LEU A 140 0.45 13.49 -5.15
N HIS A 141 0.66 12.27 -4.64
CA HIS A 141 1.52 11.99 -3.50
C HIS A 141 2.70 11.17 -4.00
N SER A 142 3.88 11.78 -3.98
CA SER A 142 5.13 11.16 -4.43
C SER A 142 5.42 9.88 -3.68
N ASP A 143 5.75 8.83 -4.42
CA ASP A 143 6.27 7.60 -3.84
C ASP A 143 7.75 7.74 -3.44
N ASP A 144 8.30 6.80 -2.68
CA ASP A 144 9.75 6.78 -2.44
C ASP A 144 10.48 6.50 -3.76
N TYR A 145 11.73 6.98 -3.90
CA TYR A 145 12.47 6.86 -5.18
C TYR A 145 12.54 5.41 -5.69
N ARG A 146 12.62 4.43 -4.78
CA ARG A 146 12.68 3.01 -5.12
C ARG A 146 11.37 2.50 -5.72
N SER A 147 10.26 2.93 -5.16
CA SER A 147 8.91 2.52 -5.56
C SER A 147 8.47 3.26 -6.82
N TRP A 148 8.82 4.54 -6.96
CA TRP A 148 8.76 5.27 -8.24
C TRP A 148 9.57 4.54 -9.33
N ARG A 149 10.82 4.17 -9.06
CA ARG A 149 11.67 3.46 -10.03
C ARG A 149 11.06 2.13 -10.44
N LYS A 150 10.64 1.32 -9.45
CA LYS A 150 9.93 0.05 -9.70
C LYS A 150 8.65 0.24 -10.52
N ALA A 151 7.91 1.33 -10.32
CA ALA A 151 6.73 1.67 -11.12
C ALA A 151 7.12 2.08 -12.55
N ALA A 152 8.16 2.90 -12.72
CA ALA A 152 8.69 3.28 -14.04
C ALA A 152 9.16 2.05 -14.84
N ASP A 153 9.90 1.14 -14.21
CA ASP A 153 10.38 -0.10 -14.85
C ASP A 153 9.20 -1.03 -15.19
N SER A 154 8.23 -1.18 -14.27
CA SER A 154 7.04 -2.04 -14.45
C SER A 154 6.04 -1.52 -15.49
N LEU A 155 5.96 -0.21 -15.67
CA LEU A 155 5.12 0.45 -16.67
C LEU A 155 5.85 0.49 -18.03
N GLY A 156 7.15 0.79 -18.05
CA GLY A 156 7.96 0.84 -19.26
C GLY A 156 8.08 -0.52 -19.96
N ALA A 157 8.23 -1.60 -19.19
CA ALA A 157 8.20 -2.96 -19.71
C ALA A 157 6.83 -3.38 -20.31
N LYS A 158 5.74 -2.66 -20.01
CA LYS A 158 4.38 -2.92 -20.52
C LYS A 158 3.94 -1.96 -21.61
N GLU A 159 4.44 -0.71 -21.58
CA GLU A 159 3.99 0.40 -22.41
C GLU A 159 5.17 1.27 -22.82
N GLY A 160 5.29 1.56 -24.13
CA GLY A 160 6.53 2.06 -24.72
C GLY A 160 6.95 3.48 -24.30
N ARG A 161 6.07 4.30 -23.71
CA ARG A 161 6.42 5.66 -23.27
C ARG A 161 5.61 6.09 -22.05
N ILE A 162 6.27 6.61 -21.02
CA ILE A 162 5.61 7.18 -19.83
C ILE A 162 5.83 8.70 -19.77
N GLU A 163 4.74 9.46 -19.64
CA GLU A 163 4.75 10.86 -19.24
C GLU A 163 4.32 10.99 -17.77
N TRP A 164 5.15 11.66 -16.97
CA TRP A 164 4.94 11.82 -15.53
C TRP A 164 4.56 13.27 -15.23
N VAL A 165 3.53 13.46 -14.41
CA VAL A 165 3.10 14.76 -13.91
C VAL A 165 3.01 14.68 -12.38
N PHE A 166 3.78 15.50 -11.67
CA PHE A 166 3.96 15.41 -10.21
C PHE A 166 3.12 16.45 -9.46
N GLY A 167 2.47 16.07 -8.36
CA GLY A 167 1.67 16.99 -7.53
C GLY A 167 2.49 18.01 -6.73
N ARG A 168 3.81 17.82 -6.62
CA ARG A 168 4.72 18.63 -5.81
C ARG A 168 6.07 18.81 -6.51
N ASP A 169 6.72 19.95 -6.27
CA ASP A 169 8.13 20.14 -6.61
C ASP A 169 9.03 19.48 -5.54
N ASP A 170 9.18 18.17 -5.66
CA ASP A 170 9.82 17.31 -4.68
C ASP A 170 11.21 16.84 -5.15
N ALA A 171 11.73 15.73 -4.60
CA ALA A 171 12.99 15.17 -5.06
C ALA A 171 12.90 14.54 -6.47
N LEU A 172 11.76 13.93 -6.82
CA LEU A 172 11.53 13.28 -8.11
C LEU A 172 11.33 14.32 -9.23
N ALA A 173 10.56 15.37 -8.99
CA ALA A 173 10.38 16.48 -9.93
C ALA A 173 11.72 17.18 -10.24
N ARG A 174 12.54 17.48 -9.22
CA ARG A 174 13.88 18.06 -9.40
C ARG A 174 14.85 17.15 -10.14
N ASP A 175 14.78 15.83 -9.90
CA ASP A 175 15.58 14.87 -10.66
C ASP A 175 15.09 14.77 -12.12
N MET A 176 13.78 14.83 -12.38
CA MET A 176 13.24 14.88 -13.74
C MET A 176 13.68 16.17 -14.48
N MET A 177 13.66 17.32 -13.81
CA MET A 177 14.23 18.57 -14.34
C MET A 177 15.72 18.40 -14.69
N ALA A 178 16.52 17.77 -13.83
CA ALA A 178 17.94 17.52 -14.09
C ALA A 178 18.20 16.56 -15.27
N ARG A 179 17.25 15.63 -15.56
CA ARG A 179 17.33 14.69 -16.69
C ARG A 179 16.85 15.32 -18.01
N ARG A 180 15.63 15.87 -18.05
CA ARG A 180 14.94 16.33 -19.26
C ARG A 180 15.11 17.82 -19.56
N GLY A 181 15.58 18.61 -18.59
CA GLY A 181 15.56 20.07 -18.61
C GLY A 181 14.25 20.68 -18.08
N TYR A 182 13.22 19.86 -17.86
CA TYR A 182 11.91 20.28 -17.34
C TYR A 182 11.24 19.15 -16.54
N ALA A 183 10.26 19.51 -15.72
CA ALA A 183 9.28 18.59 -15.13
C ALA A 183 7.87 19.15 -15.29
N LEU A 184 6.89 18.26 -15.47
CA LEU A 184 5.47 18.64 -15.46
C LEU A 184 4.94 18.50 -14.04
N LEU A 185 4.26 19.54 -13.55
CA LEU A 185 3.59 19.55 -12.26
C LEU A 185 2.08 19.64 -12.43
N VAL A 186 1.32 19.18 -11.44
CA VAL A 186 -0.14 19.36 -11.36
C VAL A 186 -0.51 19.99 -10.02
N ARG A 187 -1.53 20.85 -10.03
CA ARG A 187 -2.22 21.32 -8.82
C ARG A 187 -3.69 21.54 -9.12
N CYS A 188 -4.54 21.51 -8.08
CA CYS A 188 -5.94 21.88 -8.21
C CYS A 188 -6.23 23.18 -7.47
N GLU A 189 -7.06 24.04 -8.06
CA GLU A 189 -7.49 25.31 -7.47
C GLU A 189 -9.02 25.38 -7.49
N THR A 190 -9.61 25.87 -6.40
CA THR A 190 -11.06 26.02 -6.29
C THR A 190 -11.50 27.36 -6.87
N GLU A 191 -12.31 27.35 -7.91
CA GLU A 191 -12.89 28.53 -8.54
C GLU A 191 -14.42 28.45 -8.49
N GLY A 192 -15.03 29.19 -7.56
CA GLY A 192 -16.48 29.20 -7.36
C GLY A 192 -17.03 27.85 -6.92
N ASN A 193 -17.64 27.12 -7.86
CA ASN A 193 -18.28 25.81 -7.65
C ASN A 193 -17.48 24.64 -8.27
N ASP A 194 -16.33 24.93 -8.90
CA ASP A 194 -15.49 23.94 -9.57
C ASP A 194 -14.09 23.87 -8.95
N ARG A 195 -13.41 22.74 -9.12
CA ARG A 195 -12.01 22.55 -8.70
C ARG A 195 -11.16 22.22 -9.91
N ARG A 196 -10.63 23.28 -10.53
CA ARG A 196 -9.93 23.24 -11.82
C ARG A 196 -8.52 22.70 -11.66
N VAL A 197 -8.09 21.94 -12.67
CA VAL A 197 -6.76 21.34 -12.75
C VAL A 197 -5.83 22.25 -13.53
N PHE A 198 -4.69 22.61 -12.93
CA PHE A 198 -3.63 23.40 -13.54
C PHE A 198 -2.37 22.56 -13.72
N ILE A 199 -1.72 22.73 -14.87
CA ILE A 199 -0.45 22.09 -15.21
C ILE A 199 0.67 23.14 -15.17
N GLY A 200 1.73 22.81 -14.45
CA GLY A 200 2.94 23.62 -14.33
C GLY A 200 4.08 23.04 -15.17
N THR A 201 4.97 23.89 -15.68
CA THR A 201 6.23 23.45 -16.34
C THR A 201 7.42 23.97 -15.56
N ALA A 202 7.95 23.16 -14.66
CA ALA A 202 9.07 23.53 -13.82
C ALA A 202 10.40 23.38 -14.59
N THR A 203 11.30 24.35 -14.41
CA THR A 203 12.66 24.37 -14.97
C THR A 203 13.63 24.93 -13.94
N ASP A 204 14.90 24.54 -14.00
CA ASP A 204 15.89 24.91 -12.99
C ASP A 204 16.06 26.43 -12.88
N GLY A 205 16.06 26.94 -11.64
CA GLY A 205 16.22 28.37 -11.33
C GLY A 205 15.09 29.33 -11.76
N LYS A 206 14.00 28.87 -12.38
CA LYS A 206 12.89 29.74 -12.84
C LYS A 206 11.58 29.49 -12.09
N LYS A 207 10.74 30.52 -11.96
CA LYS A 207 9.37 30.39 -11.44
C LYS A 207 8.51 29.58 -12.40
N THR A 208 7.87 28.52 -11.92
CA THR A 208 6.96 27.67 -12.69
C THR A 208 5.77 28.47 -13.26
N PRO A 209 5.62 28.60 -14.60
CA PRO A 209 4.36 29.02 -15.21
C PRO A 209 3.31 27.93 -15.04
N TRP A 210 2.09 28.33 -14.70
CA TRP A 210 0.93 27.45 -14.51
C TRP A 210 -0.17 27.83 -15.50
N VAL A 211 -0.76 26.83 -16.14
CA VAL A 211 -1.87 27.00 -17.09
C VAL A 211 -3.02 26.04 -16.76
N PRO A 212 -4.29 26.42 -16.98
CA PRO A 212 -5.40 25.47 -16.97
C PRO A 212 -5.16 24.30 -17.93
N LEU A 213 -5.60 23.10 -17.54
CA LEU A 213 -5.43 21.86 -18.32
C LEU A 213 -5.98 21.98 -19.75
N GLU A 214 -7.08 22.70 -19.96
CA GLU A 214 -7.68 22.96 -21.27
C GLU A 214 -6.77 23.72 -22.25
N HIS A 215 -5.76 24.45 -21.77
CA HIS A 215 -4.73 25.08 -22.59
C HIS A 215 -3.55 24.14 -22.91
N CYS A 216 -3.53 22.92 -22.36
CA CYS A 216 -2.55 21.89 -22.68
C CYS A 216 -3.02 21.02 -23.85
N ARG A 217 -2.06 20.48 -24.61
CA ARG A 217 -2.30 19.54 -25.72
C ARG A 217 -1.71 18.17 -25.43
N MET A 218 -2.42 17.11 -25.80
CA MET A 218 -1.86 15.76 -25.83
C MET A 218 -1.30 15.49 -27.23
N THR A 219 -0.05 15.04 -27.28
CA THR A 219 0.68 14.76 -28.54
C THR A 219 1.31 13.37 -28.48
N GLU A 220 1.83 12.88 -29.60
CA GLU A 220 2.67 11.67 -29.63
C GLU A 220 3.91 11.80 -28.72
N SER A 221 4.40 13.03 -28.53
CA SER A 221 5.49 13.38 -27.61
C SER A 221 5.08 13.53 -26.14
N GLY A 222 3.85 13.15 -25.77
CA GLY A 222 3.29 13.30 -24.43
C GLY A 222 2.43 14.55 -24.25
N LEU A 223 2.16 14.91 -22.99
CA LEU A 223 1.46 16.13 -22.61
C LEU A 223 2.37 17.34 -22.86
N VAL A 224 1.78 18.39 -23.44
CA VAL A 224 2.49 19.62 -23.82
C VAL A 224 1.72 20.84 -23.29
N THR A 225 2.45 21.73 -22.62
CA THR A 225 1.99 23.04 -22.16
C THR A 225 2.51 24.14 -23.10
N PRO A 226 1.91 25.34 -23.14
CA PRO A 226 2.43 26.46 -23.94
C PRO A 226 3.90 26.80 -23.60
N ALA A 227 4.24 26.87 -22.31
CA ALA A 227 5.61 27.09 -21.86
C ALA A 227 6.59 25.98 -22.30
N LEU A 228 6.12 24.73 -22.46
CA LEU A 228 6.94 23.65 -22.99
C LEU A 228 7.10 23.75 -24.53
N GLU A 229 6.13 24.31 -25.26
CA GLU A 229 6.28 24.63 -26.69
C GLU A 229 7.30 25.76 -26.90
N GLU A 230 7.25 26.82 -26.09
CA GLU A 230 8.24 27.90 -26.07
C GLU A 230 9.66 27.38 -25.83
N LEU A 231 9.87 26.60 -24.76
CA LEU A 231 11.19 26.00 -24.44
C LEU A 231 11.71 25.04 -25.54
N ARG A 232 10.81 24.41 -26.32
CA ARG A 232 11.17 23.60 -27.49
C ARG A 232 11.57 24.47 -28.68
N ALA A 233 10.85 25.56 -28.93
CA ALA A 233 11.14 26.50 -30.01
C ALA A 233 12.46 27.25 -29.77
N GLU A 234 12.77 27.60 -28.53
CA GLU A 234 14.05 28.23 -28.14
C GLU A 234 15.25 27.26 -28.17
N GLY A 235 15.03 25.95 -28.32
CA GLY A 235 16.11 24.94 -28.28
C GLY A 235 16.77 24.76 -26.91
N VAL A 236 16.19 25.31 -25.84
CA VAL A 236 16.73 25.28 -24.46
C VAL A 236 16.63 23.87 -23.83
N LEU A 237 15.71 23.04 -24.32
CA LEU A 237 15.59 21.65 -23.87
C LEU A 237 16.70 20.76 -24.44
N ARG A 238 17.18 19.84 -23.60
CA ARG A 238 18.19 18.84 -24.01
C ARG A 238 17.59 17.92 -25.08
N ALA A 239 18.22 17.85 -26.25
CA ALA A 239 17.75 17.02 -27.36
C ALA A 239 17.56 15.53 -27.00
N ALA A 240 18.32 15.01 -26.03
CA ALA A 240 18.19 13.66 -25.51
C ALA A 240 17.08 13.46 -24.44
N GLY A 241 16.45 14.53 -23.96
CA GLY A 241 15.37 14.49 -22.95
C GLY A 241 13.97 14.40 -23.53
N ILE A 242 13.79 14.64 -24.83
CA ILE A 242 12.48 14.59 -25.50
C ILE A 242 12.22 13.18 -26.01
N GLY A 243 11.39 12.42 -25.28
CA GLY A 243 10.81 11.15 -25.75
C GLY A 243 11.74 9.94 -25.82
N ARG A 244 12.98 10.03 -25.32
CA ARG A 244 13.85 8.86 -25.08
C ARG A 244 13.72 8.33 -23.65
N GLU A 245 14.17 7.10 -23.45
CA GLU A 245 14.26 6.45 -22.14
C GLU A 245 15.01 7.35 -21.14
N PRO A 246 14.63 7.33 -19.85
CA PRO A 246 15.24 8.20 -18.86
C PRO A 246 16.73 7.87 -18.69
N PHE A 247 17.58 8.90 -18.80
CA PHE A 247 18.99 8.83 -18.37
C PHE A 247 19.13 8.21 -16.97
N PRO A 248 20.26 7.54 -16.67
CA PRO A 248 20.52 6.89 -15.38
C PRO A 248 20.01 7.65 -14.16
N GLY A 249 19.27 6.92 -13.32
CA GLY A 249 18.63 7.39 -12.11
C GLY A 249 19.56 8.10 -11.14
N SER A 250 19.25 9.34 -10.74
CA SER A 250 20.14 10.15 -9.90
C SER A 250 19.57 10.35 -8.48
N VAL A 251 20.14 9.65 -7.50
CA VAL A 251 19.72 9.70 -6.09
C VAL A 251 20.72 10.53 -5.28
N ALA A 252 20.27 11.56 -4.57
CA ALA A 252 21.12 12.34 -3.67
C ALA A 252 21.69 11.47 -2.54
N LEU A 253 23.01 11.54 -2.34
CA LEU A 253 23.70 10.90 -1.22
C LEU A 253 24.05 11.98 -0.17
N PRO A 254 24.01 11.67 1.13
CA PRO A 254 24.37 12.62 2.18
C PRO A 254 25.80 13.16 1.98
N ARG A 255 25.96 14.49 2.01
CA ARG A 255 27.25 15.16 1.85
C ARG A 255 28.24 14.72 2.93
N GLY A 256 29.49 14.53 2.55
CA GLY A 256 30.58 14.15 3.48
C GLY A 256 30.50 12.73 4.04
N GLN A 257 29.46 11.95 3.73
CA GLN A 257 29.30 10.58 4.23
C GLN A 257 29.74 9.51 3.24
N VAL A 258 30.27 9.89 2.07
CA VAL A 258 30.71 8.94 1.04
C VAL A 258 32.18 9.18 0.77
N VAL A 259 32.97 8.11 0.86
CA VAL A 259 34.41 8.11 0.57
C VAL A 259 34.74 7.17 -0.59
N PHE A 260 35.81 7.48 -1.30
CA PHE A 260 36.25 6.86 -2.55
C PHE A 260 37.76 6.61 -2.55
N ALA A 261 38.18 5.48 -3.10
CA ALA A 261 39.57 5.16 -3.43
C ALA A 261 39.64 4.64 -4.87
N VAL A 262 40.71 4.96 -5.61
CA VAL A 262 40.88 4.50 -7.00
C VAL A 262 41.14 2.99 -7.03
N ASP A 263 40.69 2.34 -8.10
CA ASP A 263 40.96 0.92 -8.37
C ASP A 263 41.81 0.80 -9.64
N THR A 264 43.11 0.56 -9.46
CA THR A 264 44.11 0.50 -10.53
C THR A 264 44.08 -0.80 -11.33
N GLU A 265 43.42 -1.85 -10.82
CA GLU A 265 43.27 -3.14 -11.50
C GLU A 265 42.02 -3.19 -12.41
N ALA A 266 41.25 -2.10 -12.49
CA ALA A 266 40.08 -2.00 -13.35
C ALA A 266 40.48 -1.62 -14.79
N ALA A 267 40.06 -2.45 -15.76
CA ALA A 267 40.29 -2.16 -17.18
C ALA A 267 39.58 -0.86 -17.62
N PRO A 268 40.20 -0.02 -18.47
CA PRO A 268 39.56 1.16 -19.03
C PRO A 268 38.29 0.81 -19.82
N LEU A 269 37.16 1.43 -19.50
CA LEU A 269 35.91 1.22 -20.23
C LEU A 269 35.94 1.94 -21.58
N ALA A 270 35.93 1.18 -22.68
CA ALA A 270 35.93 1.71 -24.05
C ALA A 270 34.67 2.52 -24.41
N SER A 271 33.54 2.26 -23.73
CA SER A 271 32.37 3.14 -23.69
C SER A 271 31.53 2.82 -22.45
N SER A 272 30.83 3.81 -21.90
CA SER A 272 29.92 3.61 -20.76
C SER A 272 28.66 4.47 -20.93
N PRO A 273 27.45 3.94 -20.67
CA PRO A 273 26.21 4.72 -20.68
C PRO A 273 26.16 5.80 -19.57
N LEU A 274 27.13 5.79 -18.65
CA LEU A 274 27.29 6.77 -17.58
C LEU A 274 28.28 7.90 -17.95
N ALA A 275 28.91 7.83 -19.12
CA ALA A 275 29.84 8.86 -19.60
C ALA A 275 29.07 10.13 -20.00
N MET A 276 29.56 11.30 -19.58
CA MET A 276 28.99 12.59 -19.97
C MET A 276 30.10 13.54 -20.42
N LEU A 277 29.81 14.36 -21.43
CA LEU A 277 30.73 15.39 -21.90
C LEU A 277 31.11 16.34 -20.75
N GLY A 278 32.40 16.62 -20.56
CA GLY A 278 32.90 17.45 -19.45
C GLY A 278 33.03 16.73 -18.09
N ARG A 279 32.81 15.40 -18.03
CA ARG A 279 33.06 14.58 -16.82
C ARG A 279 33.66 13.21 -17.16
N ARG A 280 34.86 12.95 -16.66
CA ARG A 280 35.48 11.61 -16.63
C ARG A 280 34.81 10.63 -15.66
N LEU A 281 34.84 9.35 -16.02
CA LEU A 281 34.50 8.22 -15.16
C LEU A 281 35.78 7.54 -14.65
N ILE A 282 35.83 7.23 -13.36
CA ILE A 282 37.02 6.68 -12.69
C ILE A 282 36.60 5.42 -11.92
N PRO A 283 37.15 4.23 -12.22
CA PRO A 283 36.85 3.03 -11.44
C PRO A 283 37.46 3.12 -10.04
N GLY A 284 36.77 2.56 -9.04
CA GLY A 284 37.20 2.63 -7.66
C GLY A 284 36.34 1.86 -6.67
N PHE A 285 36.67 2.03 -5.40
CA PHE A 285 35.93 1.52 -4.26
C PHE A 285 35.22 2.67 -3.56
N VAL A 286 33.90 2.57 -3.42
CA VAL A 286 33.05 3.53 -2.70
C VAL A 286 32.61 2.92 -1.38
N LYS A 287 32.62 3.72 -0.31
CA LYS A 287 32.00 3.38 0.97
C LYS A 287 31.13 4.53 1.48
N PRO A 288 29.81 4.37 1.52
CA PRO A 288 28.92 5.23 2.29
C PRO A 288 29.08 4.95 3.80
N ALA A 289 28.82 5.95 4.64
CA ALA A 289 28.86 5.82 6.10
C ALA A 289 27.92 4.68 6.57
N GLY A 290 28.41 3.87 7.51
CA GLY A 290 27.68 2.69 8.02
C GLY A 290 27.45 1.57 7.00
N SER A 291 27.96 1.68 5.76
CA SER A 291 27.73 0.71 4.68
C SER A 291 28.97 -0.10 4.32
N ARG A 292 28.78 -1.22 3.61
CA ARG A 292 29.87 -2.03 3.05
C ARG A 292 30.61 -1.27 1.93
N ILE A 293 31.88 -1.62 1.74
CA ILE A 293 32.66 -1.18 0.57
C ILE A 293 32.08 -1.85 -0.68
N VAL A 294 31.96 -1.10 -1.77
CA VAL A 294 31.46 -1.57 -3.07
C VAL A 294 32.34 -1.06 -4.20
N ARG A 295 32.64 -1.91 -5.19
CA ARG A 295 33.34 -1.50 -6.43
C ARG A 295 32.36 -0.71 -7.31
N ALA A 296 32.76 0.47 -7.76
CA ALA A 296 31.90 1.47 -8.40
C ALA A 296 32.70 2.32 -9.40
N HIS A 297 32.02 3.16 -10.18
CA HIS A 297 32.65 4.25 -10.92
C HIS A 297 32.34 5.60 -10.25
N LEU A 298 33.27 6.55 -10.29
CA LEU A 298 33.11 7.94 -9.88
C LEU A 298 33.03 8.83 -11.13
N SER A 299 31.93 9.58 -11.29
CA SER A 299 31.80 10.65 -12.30
C SER A 299 32.21 11.99 -11.68
N LEU A 300 33.30 12.56 -12.18
CA LEU A 300 33.94 13.77 -11.65
C LEU A 300 34.13 14.80 -12.78
N PRO A 301 33.92 16.11 -12.56
CA PRO A 301 34.14 17.11 -13.60
C PRO A 301 35.59 17.12 -14.06
N ASP A 302 35.79 17.41 -15.35
CA ASP A 302 37.12 17.45 -15.95
C ASP A 302 38.00 18.55 -15.34
N THR A 303 37.38 19.61 -14.79
CA THR A 303 38.01 20.73 -14.09
C THR A 303 38.61 20.38 -12.72
N VAL A 304 38.20 19.28 -12.08
CA VAL A 304 38.81 18.82 -10.82
C VAL A 304 40.09 18.05 -11.17
N PRO A 305 41.14 18.01 -10.33
CA PRO A 305 42.25 17.07 -10.53
C PRO A 305 41.77 15.60 -10.47
N PRO A 306 42.41 14.65 -11.19
CA PRO A 306 42.11 13.24 -11.04
C PRO A 306 42.57 12.74 -9.66
N PRO A 307 41.75 11.96 -8.91
CA PRO A 307 42.21 11.24 -7.73
C PRO A 307 43.29 10.22 -8.09
N THR A 308 44.23 10.01 -7.19
CA THR A 308 45.28 8.99 -7.26
C THR A 308 44.92 7.78 -6.42
N ASP A 309 45.52 6.62 -6.70
CA ASP A 309 45.50 5.43 -5.86
C ASP A 309 46.11 5.65 -4.46
N GLN A 310 47.00 6.64 -4.35
CA GLN A 310 47.68 6.99 -3.11
C GLN A 310 46.76 7.45 -1.95
N TYR A 311 45.53 7.90 -2.21
CA TYR A 311 44.72 8.56 -1.17
C TYR A 311 43.26 8.11 -1.17
N VAL A 312 42.64 8.16 0.01
CA VAL A 312 41.18 8.08 0.16
C VAL A 312 40.61 9.50 0.11
N TYR A 313 39.56 9.67 -0.66
CA TYR A 313 38.89 10.96 -0.89
C TYR A 313 37.47 10.94 -0.34
N GLN A 314 37.08 11.99 0.36
CA GLN A 314 35.69 12.27 0.72
C GLN A 314 35.00 13.00 -0.44
N LEU A 315 33.81 12.53 -0.83
CA LEU A 315 33.04 13.13 -1.93
C LEU A 315 32.33 14.41 -1.46
N ALA A 316 32.49 15.48 -2.23
CA ALA A 316 31.97 16.81 -1.93
C ALA A 316 31.15 17.40 -3.09
N GLY A 317 30.44 18.51 -2.84
CA GLY A 317 29.54 19.15 -3.80
C GLY A 317 28.17 18.46 -3.90
N SER A 318 27.63 18.26 -5.11
CA SER A 318 26.43 17.46 -5.35
C SER A 318 26.78 15.98 -5.52
N VAL A 319 26.80 15.24 -4.41
CA VAL A 319 27.03 13.79 -4.44
C VAL A 319 25.73 13.06 -4.79
N ARG A 320 25.71 12.31 -5.89
CA ARG A 320 24.52 11.61 -6.41
C ARG A 320 24.86 10.23 -6.98
N LEU A 321 24.18 9.18 -6.53
CA LEU A 321 24.26 7.85 -7.15
C LEU A 321 23.53 7.86 -8.50
N LEU A 322 24.23 7.51 -9.58
CA LEU A 322 23.72 7.28 -10.94
C LEU A 322 23.44 5.77 -11.14
N VAL A 323 22.28 5.39 -11.66
CA VAL A 323 21.87 3.99 -11.88
C VAL A 323 21.21 3.82 -13.25
N THR A 324 21.84 3.11 -14.20
CA THR A 324 21.19 2.83 -15.49
C THR A 324 20.10 1.76 -15.35
N ASP A 325 19.18 1.78 -16.30
CA ASP A 325 18.34 0.63 -16.60
C ASP A 325 19.18 -0.60 -16.98
N VAL A 326 18.55 -1.77 -16.90
CA VAL A 326 19.11 -3.02 -17.42
C VAL A 326 19.04 -2.97 -18.94
N VAL A 327 20.18 -2.83 -19.61
CA VAL A 327 20.29 -3.06 -21.05
C VAL A 327 20.64 -4.54 -21.24
N GLU A 328 19.99 -5.20 -22.20
CA GLU A 328 19.85 -6.66 -22.31
C GLU A 328 21.17 -7.46 -22.38
N GLU A 329 22.32 -6.80 -22.63
CA GLU A 329 23.64 -7.45 -22.74
C GLU A 329 24.63 -7.10 -21.61
N ASN A 330 24.38 -6.08 -20.77
CA ASN A 330 25.37 -5.58 -19.79
C ASN A 330 24.85 -5.39 -18.35
N GLY A 331 23.56 -5.65 -18.07
CA GLY A 331 22.99 -5.48 -16.73
C GLY A 331 22.84 -4.01 -16.29
N SER A 332 22.50 -3.79 -15.02
CA SER A 332 22.44 -2.44 -14.43
C SER A 332 23.83 -1.91 -14.10
N SER A 333 24.30 -0.91 -14.84
CA SER A 333 25.51 -0.15 -14.49
C SER A 333 25.19 0.98 -13.52
N TRP A 334 26.11 1.30 -12.60
CA TRP A 334 25.94 2.39 -11.65
C TRP A 334 27.28 3.08 -11.33
N ALA A 335 27.18 4.36 -10.97
CA ALA A 335 28.30 5.22 -10.62
C ALA A 335 27.89 6.20 -9.51
N VAL A 336 28.85 6.81 -8.83
CA VAL A 336 28.60 7.98 -7.98
C VAL A 336 29.10 9.22 -8.70
N ARG A 337 28.24 10.20 -8.90
CA ARG A 337 28.61 11.54 -9.33
C ARG A 337 28.99 12.38 -8.11
N ALA A 338 30.11 13.09 -8.16
CA ALA A 338 30.47 14.13 -7.18
C ALA A 338 31.07 15.33 -7.93
N ASP A 339 30.92 16.55 -7.42
CA ASP A 339 31.44 17.75 -8.10
C ASP A 339 32.82 18.18 -7.57
N ALA A 340 33.21 17.70 -6.39
CA ALA A 340 34.51 17.94 -5.79
C ALA A 340 34.97 16.73 -4.96
N LEU A 341 36.27 16.69 -4.66
CA LEU A 341 36.90 15.73 -3.77
C LEU A 341 37.68 16.45 -2.67
N VAL A 342 37.68 15.90 -1.47
CA VAL A 342 38.55 16.31 -0.35
C VAL A 342 39.47 15.13 -0.03
N ARG A 343 40.79 15.30 -0.13
CA ARG A 343 41.76 14.29 0.30
C ARG A 343 41.68 14.15 1.82
N LEU A 344 41.52 12.92 2.32
CA LEU A 344 41.64 12.63 3.76
C LEU A 344 43.11 12.51 4.16
N ASN A 345 43.42 12.80 5.43
CA ASN A 345 44.72 12.43 6.01
C ASN A 345 44.78 10.93 6.33
N GLY A 346 45.98 10.39 6.58
CA GLY A 346 46.16 8.95 6.79
C GLY A 346 45.32 8.35 7.92
N LEU A 347 45.15 9.06 9.04
CA LEU A 347 44.37 8.60 10.20
C LEU A 347 42.85 8.58 9.90
N GLU A 348 42.34 9.57 9.17
CA GLU A 348 40.96 9.60 8.69
C GLU A 348 40.71 8.50 7.64
N ALA A 349 41.65 8.32 6.72
CA ALA A 349 41.58 7.30 5.69
C ALA A 349 41.58 5.88 6.30
N GLU A 350 42.45 5.60 7.28
CA GLU A 350 42.47 4.34 8.03
C GLU A 350 41.12 4.06 8.71
N ARG A 351 40.55 5.05 9.41
CA ARG A 351 39.23 4.95 10.05
C ARG A 351 38.08 4.62 9.08
N THR A 352 38.24 4.89 7.79
CA THR A 352 37.24 4.49 6.79
C THR A 352 37.30 3.00 6.45
N GLY A 353 38.42 2.32 6.69
CA GLY A 353 38.65 0.93 6.27
C GLY A 353 38.74 0.72 4.75
N LEU A 354 38.80 1.80 3.94
CA LEU A 354 39.18 1.75 2.52
C LEU A 354 40.70 1.80 2.32
N TRP A 355 41.46 2.17 3.35
CA TRP A 355 42.91 2.22 3.33
C TRP A 355 43.51 0.85 3.02
N ARG A 356 44.40 0.80 2.01
CA ARG A 356 45.18 -0.39 1.66
C ARG A 356 46.65 -0.17 2.05
N PRO A 357 47.43 -1.21 2.42
CA PRO A 357 48.79 -1.05 2.96
C PRO A 357 49.85 -0.49 1.99
N SER A 358 49.48 -0.18 0.75
CA SER A 358 50.41 0.11 -0.36
C SER A 358 50.85 1.57 -0.47
N VAL A 359 50.51 2.44 0.49
CA VAL A 359 50.80 3.89 0.40
C VAL A 359 51.34 4.45 1.72
N ALA A 360 52.33 5.32 1.59
CA ALA A 360 53.11 5.88 2.67
C ALA A 360 52.28 6.71 3.68
N LEU A 361 52.64 6.56 4.96
CA LEU A 361 52.43 7.60 5.97
C LEU A 361 53.25 8.84 5.54
N ASP A 362 52.71 10.06 5.73
CA ASP A 362 53.41 11.29 5.34
C ASP A 362 54.78 11.38 6.07
N GLU A 363 55.88 11.17 5.33
CA GLU A 363 57.23 11.26 5.88
C GLU A 363 57.54 12.71 6.29
N LYS A 364 57.79 12.89 7.60
CA LYS A 364 58.23 14.19 8.12
C LYS A 364 59.64 14.51 7.62
N TYR A 365 59.72 15.60 6.89
CA TYR A 365 60.97 16.24 6.43
C TYR A 365 61.98 16.43 7.58
N VAL A 366 63.13 15.75 7.50
CA VAL A 366 64.34 16.02 8.30
C VAL A 366 65.56 15.86 7.37
N PRO A 367 66.47 16.86 7.30
CA PRO A 367 67.61 16.81 6.38
C PRO A 367 68.75 15.87 6.86
N ALA A 368 69.59 15.48 5.91
CA ALA A 368 70.48 14.30 6.00
C ALA A 368 71.71 14.42 6.90
N ALA A 369 72.12 13.27 7.50
CA ALA A 369 73.53 12.97 7.80
C ALA A 369 73.83 11.45 7.92
N ARG A 370 74.63 10.95 6.97
CA ARG A 370 75.70 9.91 7.09
C ARG A 370 75.45 8.50 7.69
N ALA A 371 75.69 7.52 6.79
CA ALA A 371 76.58 6.36 6.93
C ALA A 371 76.11 5.05 7.61
N SER A 372 76.25 3.95 6.85
CA SER A 372 76.71 2.57 7.19
C SER A 372 76.25 1.94 8.53
N SER A 373 75.75 0.70 8.64
CA SER A 373 75.80 -0.52 7.81
C SER A 373 74.72 -1.50 8.37
N ALA A 374 74.50 -2.76 7.97
CA ALA A 374 75.18 -3.70 7.06
C ALA A 374 74.16 -4.70 6.44
N CYS A 375 74.63 -5.83 5.89
CA CYS A 375 73.82 -7.02 5.56
C CYS A 375 73.87 -8.06 6.68
N GLU A 376 72.88 -8.96 6.78
CA GLU A 376 73.06 -10.39 6.46
C GLU A 376 71.76 -11.25 6.52
N ARG A 377 71.50 -11.94 5.40
CA ARG A 377 71.10 -13.36 5.21
C ARG A 377 69.84 -13.98 5.86
N THR A 378 68.86 -14.23 4.98
CA THR A 378 68.09 -15.47 4.70
C THR A 378 68.82 -16.84 4.88
N PRO A 379 68.17 -18.03 4.73
CA PRO A 379 66.72 -18.41 4.74
C PRO A 379 66.42 -19.78 5.47
N LEU A 380 65.23 -20.36 5.21
CA LEU A 380 64.78 -21.77 5.47
C LEU A 380 64.32 -22.07 6.92
N THR A 381 63.36 -22.98 7.19
CA THR A 381 63.03 -24.25 6.50
C THR A 381 61.53 -24.61 6.60
N GLU A 382 61.02 -25.39 5.65
CA GLU A 382 59.69 -26.04 5.70
C GLU A 382 59.60 -27.10 6.82
N CYS A 383 58.41 -27.31 7.38
CA CYS A 383 58.01 -28.64 7.86
C CYS A 383 56.48 -28.81 7.79
N ALA A 384 56.02 -30.04 7.56
CA ALA A 384 54.71 -30.33 6.99
C ALA A 384 53.64 -30.72 8.07
N PRO A 385 52.49 -31.36 7.76
CA PRO A 385 51.22 -30.91 8.31
C PRO A 385 50.76 -31.71 9.54
N GLY A 386 50.45 -31.00 10.62
CA GLY A 386 49.71 -31.52 11.76
C GLY A 386 48.68 -30.49 12.20
N GLY A 387 47.43 -30.65 11.77
CA GLY A 387 46.33 -29.78 12.18
C GLY A 387 45.70 -30.25 13.49
N PRO A 388 45.96 -29.62 14.66
CA PRO A 388 45.15 -29.84 15.84
C PRO A 388 43.73 -29.30 15.58
N LYS A 389 42.74 -30.09 15.98
CA LYS A 389 41.31 -29.78 15.87
C LYS A 389 41.02 -28.42 16.52
N ALA A 390 40.51 -27.46 15.74
CA ALA A 390 40.20 -26.13 16.25
C ALA A 390 39.17 -26.21 17.40
N PRO A 391 39.27 -25.36 18.44
CA PRO A 391 38.34 -25.37 19.56
C PRO A 391 36.94 -24.96 19.11
N GLU A 392 35.93 -25.74 19.51
CA GLU A 392 34.51 -25.45 19.25
C GLU A 392 34.14 -24.08 19.83
N THR A 393 33.77 -23.14 18.96
CA THR A 393 33.32 -21.81 19.38
C THR A 393 32.00 -21.91 20.13
N ALA A 394 31.73 -20.94 21.02
CA ALA A 394 30.48 -20.90 21.79
C ALA A 394 29.23 -20.86 20.87
N GLN A 395 29.36 -20.32 19.65
CA GLN A 395 28.32 -20.32 18.62
C GLN A 395 27.99 -21.73 18.10
N GLY A 396 28.95 -22.66 18.01
CA GLY A 396 28.71 -24.03 17.57
C GLY A 396 27.77 -24.79 18.52
N LYS A 397 28.02 -24.69 19.84
CA LYS A 397 27.18 -25.30 20.87
C LYS A 397 25.76 -24.73 20.86
N ALA A 398 25.63 -23.40 20.73
CA ALA A 398 24.36 -22.72 20.57
C ALA A 398 23.61 -23.16 19.29
N ALA A 399 24.32 -23.38 18.19
CA ALA A 399 23.75 -23.87 16.94
C ALA A 399 23.25 -25.32 17.08
N ASP A 400 23.97 -26.19 17.79
CA ASP A 400 23.56 -27.59 17.99
C ASP A 400 22.36 -27.73 18.94
N GLU A 401 22.22 -26.87 19.95
CA GLU A 401 21.01 -26.79 20.78
C GLU A 401 19.81 -26.33 19.95
N LEU A 402 19.96 -25.29 19.13
CA LEU A 402 18.91 -24.83 18.21
C LEU A 402 18.57 -25.91 17.17
N ARG A 403 19.57 -26.61 16.62
CA ARG A 403 19.41 -27.72 15.66
C ARG A 403 18.50 -28.79 16.24
N LYS A 404 18.78 -29.29 17.46
CA LYS A 404 17.95 -30.30 18.16
C LYS A 404 16.49 -29.86 18.31
N VAL A 405 16.25 -28.61 18.72
CA VAL A 405 14.87 -28.08 18.87
C VAL A 405 14.15 -28.00 17.52
N LEU A 406 14.86 -27.63 16.44
CA LEU A 406 14.28 -27.59 15.10
C LEU A 406 14.02 -28.99 14.52
N GLU A 407 14.88 -29.98 14.79
CA GLU A 407 14.63 -31.38 14.42
C GLU A 407 13.38 -31.94 15.12
N GLU A 408 13.14 -31.59 16.39
CA GLU A 408 11.89 -31.94 17.08
C GLU A 408 10.65 -31.27 16.43
N VAL A 409 10.76 -29.99 16.09
CA VAL A 409 9.69 -29.22 15.43
C VAL A 409 9.38 -29.82 14.06
N ALA A 410 10.42 -30.21 13.30
CA ALA A 410 10.30 -30.93 12.03
C ALA A 410 9.56 -32.27 12.20
N ALA A 411 9.98 -33.09 13.18
CA ALA A 411 9.38 -34.39 13.46
C ALA A 411 7.93 -34.29 13.98
N LYS A 412 7.58 -33.19 14.66
CA LYS A 412 6.20 -32.84 15.06
C LYS A 412 5.39 -32.26 13.89
N GLY A 413 6.03 -31.87 12.79
CA GLY A 413 5.39 -31.29 11.61
C GLY A 413 4.86 -29.87 11.84
N ALA A 414 5.53 -29.11 12.69
CA ALA A 414 5.17 -27.75 13.07
C ALA A 414 6.18 -26.72 12.50
N THR A 415 5.89 -25.44 12.71
CA THR A 415 6.82 -24.32 12.57
C THR A 415 6.96 -23.63 13.93
N ILE A 416 7.98 -22.81 14.13
CA ILE A 416 8.28 -22.18 15.43
C ILE A 416 8.67 -20.71 15.27
N THR A 417 8.32 -19.85 16.22
CA THR A 417 8.74 -18.45 16.22
C THR A 417 10.00 -18.23 17.04
N TRP A 418 10.72 -17.13 16.83
CA TRP A 418 11.82 -16.72 17.72
C TRP A 418 11.39 -16.56 19.18
N SER A 419 10.16 -16.09 19.43
CA SER A 419 9.60 -15.97 20.78
C SER A 419 9.34 -17.33 21.43
N ASP A 420 8.98 -18.35 20.65
CA ASP A 420 8.79 -19.72 21.16
C ASP A 420 10.11 -20.50 21.30
N LEU A 421 11.11 -20.18 20.47
CA LEU A 421 12.49 -20.63 20.68
C LEU A 421 13.06 -20.06 21.99
N ALA A 422 12.85 -18.77 22.26
CA ALA A 422 13.29 -18.14 23.51
C ALA A 422 12.65 -18.75 24.77
N LYS A 423 11.39 -19.23 24.68
CA LYS A 423 10.74 -19.98 25.78
C LYS A 423 11.36 -21.37 26.03
N ARG A 424 12.00 -21.98 25.02
CA ARG A 424 12.56 -23.35 25.10
C ARG A 424 14.05 -23.38 25.36
N LEU A 425 14.80 -22.43 24.80
CA LEU A 425 16.26 -22.34 24.87
C LEU A 425 16.73 -21.27 25.88
N GLY A 426 15.85 -20.34 26.28
CA GLY A 426 16.15 -19.25 27.20
C GLY A 426 16.29 -17.89 26.52
N ARG A 427 16.39 -16.83 27.33
CA ARG A 427 16.39 -15.43 26.86
C ARG A 427 17.57 -15.09 25.93
N TRP A 428 18.71 -15.77 26.02
CA TRP A 428 19.88 -15.53 25.16
C TRP A 428 19.56 -15.60 23.65
N VAL A 429 18.60 -16.43 23.23
CA VAL A 429 18.15 -16.49 21.82
C VAL A 429 17.37 -15.23 21.41
N HIS A 430 16.63 -14.64 22.35
CA HIS A 430 15.95 -13.36 22.16
C HIS A 430 16.91 -12.17 22.24
N ASP A 431 17.91 -12.22 23.11
CA ASP A 431 18.84 -11.10 23.34
C ASP A 431 19.92 -10.99 22.24
N LEU A 432 20.05 -12.01 21.38
CA LEU A 432 20.88 -11.96 20.17
C LEU A 432 20.36 -10.92 19.16
N PRO A 433 21.23 -10.01 18.65
CA PRO A 433 20.88 -9.09 17.58
C PRO A 433 20.56 -9.85 16.29
N ASN A 434 19.81 -9.22 15.37
CA ASN A 434 19.36 -9.87 14.13
C ASN A 434 20.50 -10.49 13.30
N THR A 435 21.68 -9.86 13.27
CA THR A 435 22.88 -10.42 12.61
C THR A 435 23.36 -11.72 13.28
N GLY A 436 23.37 -11.79 14.61
CA GLY A 436 23.72 -13.00 15.36
C GLY A 436 22.69 -14.12 15.19
N ARG A 437 21.39 -13.77 15.08
CA ARG A 437 20.33 -14.73 14.73
C ARG A 437 20.48 -15.28 13.31
N GLN A 438 20.89 -14.45 12.35
CA GLN A 438 21.20 -14.89 10.98
C GLN A 438 22.40 -15.85 10.95
N GLU A 439 23.48 -15.51 11.65
CA GLU A 439 24.68 -16.35 11.77
C GLU A 439 24.36 -17.70 12.41
N LEU A 440 23.56 -17.71 13.47
CA LEU A 440 23.12 -18.93 14.14
C LEU A 440 22.30 -19.84 13.21
N LEU A 441 21.41 -19.29 12.38
CA LEU A 441 20.65 -20.08 11.38
C LEU A 441 21.53 -20.61 10.25
N VAL A 442 22.54 -19.85 9.81
CA VAL A 442 23.54 -20.34 8.84
C VAL A 442 24.34 -21.50 9.44
N GLU A 443 24.70 -21.44 10.72
CA GLU A 443 25.47 -22.49 11.38
C GLU A 443 24.64 -23.76 11.68
N VAL A 444 23.34 -23.61 11.96
CA VAL A 444 22.37 -24.72 12.08
C VAL A 444 22.26 -25.55 10.80
N ASP A 445 22.35 -24.94 9.62
CA ASP A 445 22.24 -25.63 8.33
C ASP A 445 23.61 -25.95 7.70
N ARG A 446 24.72 -25.72 8.43
CA ARG A 446 26.07 -26.12 8.03
C ARG A 446 26.43 -27.54 8.51
N PRO A 447 27.22 -28.28 7.71
CA PRO A 447 27.51 -28.05 6.29
C PRO A 447 26.27 -28.33 5.43
N ARG A 448 26.03 -27.51 4.39
CA ARG A 448 24.89 -27.74 3.48
C ARG A 448 25.17 -28.96 2.61
N VAL A 449 24.48 -30.06 2.88
CA VAL A 449 24.44 -31.23 2.00
C VAL A 449 23.36 -31.01 0.93
N PRO A 450 23.66 -31.13 -0.38
CA PRO A 450 22.63 -31.13 -1.43
C PRO A 450 21.54 -32.17 -1.14
N ASP A 451 20.30 -31.87 -1.54
CA ASP A 451 19.10 -32.69 -1.33
C ASP A 451 18.66 -32.95 0.13
N HIS A 452 19.42 -32.48 1.14
CA HIS A 452 18.95 -32.44 2.52
C HIS A 452 18.10 -31.18 2.79
N PRO A 453 16.92 -31.32 3.42
CA PRO A 453 16.02 -30.19 3.67
C PRO A 453 16.50 -29.34 4.84
N LEU A 454 16.43 -28.03 4.68
CA LEU A 454 16.92 -27.04 5.65
C LEU A 454 16.04 -26.99 6.91
N LEU A 455 16.67 -26.79 8.08
CA LEU A 455 15.99 -26.62 9.37
C LEU A 455 15.63 -25.16 9.65
N SER A 456 16.43 -24.20 9.16
CA SER A 456 16.15 -22.77 9.35
C SER A 456 14.80 -22.31 8.77
N VAL A 457 14.31 -23.00 7.72
CA VAL A 457 13.00 -22.73 7.10
C VAL A 457 11.81 -22.93 8.04
N LEU A 458 11.99 -23.69 9.13
CA LEU A 458 10.95 -23.93 10.15
C LEU A 458 10.76 -22.74 11.10
N VAL A 459 11.71 -21.79 11.11
CA VAL A 459 11.60 -20.56 11.89
C VAL A 459 10.80 -19.53 11.10
N VAL A 460 9.67 -19.13 11.67
CA VAL A 460 8.69 -18.23 11.03
C VAL A 460 8.41 -17.00 11.89
N THR A 461 7.87 -15.97 11.25
CA THR A 461 7.23 -14.84 11.95
C THR A 461 5.99 -15.30 12.71
N HIS A 462 5.49 -14.49 13.65
CA HIS A 462 4.24 -14.76 14.37
C HIS A 462 3.00 -14.89 13.45
N MET A 463 3.07 -14.35 12.22
CA MET A 463 2.04 -14.53 11.19
C MET A 463 2.24 -15.80 10.32
N GLY A 464 3.14 -16.70 10.69
CA GLY A 464 3.43 -17.93 9.95
C GLY A 464 4.17 -17.73 8.62
N ARG A 465 4.62 -16.51 8.30
CA ARG A 465 5.42 -16.20 7.10
C ARG A 465 6.91 -16.49 7.34
N PRO A 466 7.69 -16.85 6.29
CA PRO A 466 9.14 -16.99 6.40
C PRO A 466 9.81 -15.69 6.88
N LEU A 467 11.00 -15.80 7.48
CA LEU A 467 11.77 -14.65 7.95
C LEU A 467 12.20 -13.76 6.77
N TRP A 468 12.13 -12.44 6.95
CA TRP A 468 12.44 -11.46 5.88
C TRP A 468 13.90 -11.52 5.40
N TYR A 469 14.82 -12.06 6.21
CA TYR A 469 16.22 -12.30 5.85
C TYR A 469 16.52 -13.76 5.44
N LEU A 470 15.51 -14.62 5.23
CA LEU A 470 15.73 -16.01 4.86
C LEU A 470 16.53 -16.15 3.56
N GLY A 471 16.32 -15.27 2.57
CA GLY A 471 17.13 -15.21 1.35
C GLY A 471 18.62 -14.95 1.60
N GLN A 472 18.95 -14.13 2.61
CA GLN A 472 20.34 -13.85 3.02
C GLN A 472 20.99 -15.07 3.70
N VAL A 473 20.21 -15.85 4.46
CA VAL A 473 20.66 -17.14 5.04
C VAL A 473 20.96 -18.14 3.92
N LEU A 474 20.10 -18.25 2.90
CA LEU A 474 20.30 -19.10 1.73
C LEU A 474 21.55 -18.70 0.92
N SER A 475 21.74 -17.40 0.68
CA SER A 475 22.92 -16.86 0.01
C SER A 475 24.22 -17.23 0.75
N ARG A 476 24.25 -17.09 2.09
CA ARG A 476 25.38 -17.49 2.94
C ARG A 476 25.60 -19.01 3.03
N LEU A 477 24.60 -19.82 2.69
CA LEU A 477 24.67 -21.28 2.55
C LEU A 477 25.00 -21.74 1.12
N GLY A 478 25.28 -20.82 0.19
CA GLY A 478 25.60 -21.15 -1.20
C GLY A 478 24.40 -21.69 -1.99
N ALA A 479 23.18 -21.30 -1.63
CA ALA A 479 21.96 -21.60 -2.39
C ALA A 479 21.54 -20.37 -3.22
N ALA A 480 20.95 -20.61 -4.39
CA ALA A 480 20.39 -19.54 -5.23
C ALA A 480 19.23 -18.84 -4.51
N GLU A 481 19.30 -17.52 -4.38
CA GLU A 481 18.26 -16.72 -3.73
C GLU A 481 17.02 -16.60 -4.63
N PRO A 482 15.80 -16.89 -4.14
CA PRO A 482 14.58 -16.77 -4.95
C PRO A 482 14.33 -15.33 -5.42
N ALA A 483 14.13 -15.15 -6.73
CA ALA A 483 14.09 -13.83 -7.40
C ALA A 483 12.93 -12.88 -7.01
N SER A 484 12.05 -13.26 -6.08
CA SER A 484 10.99 -12.40 -5.55
C SER A 484 10.49 -12.91 -4.19
N GLU A 485 9.83 -12.05 -3.40
CA GLU A 485 9.22 -12.45 -2.13
C GLU A 485 8.19 -13.58 -2.32
N PHE A 486 7.40 -13.55 -3.40
CA PHE A 486 6.44 -14.60 -3.73
C PHE A 486 7.13 -15.92 -4.12
N ALA A 487 8.28 -15.87 -4.80
CA ALA A 487 9.11 -17.04 -5.06
C ALA A 487 9.73 -17.58 -3.76
N LEU A 488 10.20 -16.71 -2.86
CA LEU A 488 10.73 -17.08 -1.54
C LEU A 488 9.65 -17.73 -0.66
N GLN A 489 8.41 -17.21 -0.66
CA GLN A 489 7.28 -17.80 0.06
C GLN A 489 6.90 -19.19 -0.49
N GLN A 490 6.81 -19.36 -1.81
CA GLN A 490 6.55 -20.65 -2.44
C GLN A 490 7.67 -21.67 -2.19
N TRP A 491 8.92 -21.24 -2.34
CA TRP A 491 10.11 -22.04 -2.06
C TRP A 491 10.14 -22.47 -0.59
N ALA A 492 9.96 -21.55 0.35
CA ALA A 492 9.97 -21.86 1.79
C ALA A 492 8.82 -22.79 2.18
N ALA A 493 7.63 -22.63 1.58
CA ALA A 493 6.50 -23.54 1.79
C ALA A 493 6.76 -24.94 1.21
N ALA A 494 7.47 -25.05 0.08
CA ALA A 494 7.88 -26.33 -0.48
C ALA A 494 8.97 -27.00 0.37
N GLU A 495 9.98 -26.24 0.81
CA GLU A 495 11.09 -26.74 1.61
C GLU A 495 10.62 -27.18 3.00
N THR A 496 9.77 -26.38 3.67
CA THR A 496 9.09 -26.77 4.93
C THR A 496 8.40 -28.14 4.83
N ARG A 497 7.73 -28.42 3.70
CA ARG A 497 7.08 -29.73 3.48
C ARG A 497 8.12 -30.86 3.40
N LYS A 498 9.23 -30.66 2.68
CA LYS A 498 10.34 -31.64 2.61
C LYS A 498 10.96 -31.87 4.00
N THR A 499 11.23 -30.81 4.77
CA THR A 499 11.78 -30.91 6.13
C THR A 499 10.85 -31.72 7.04
N HIS A 500 9.54 -31.45 6.98
CA HIS A 500 8.53 -32.22 7.72
C HIS A 500 8.49 -33.70 7.30
N GLU A 501 8.59 -33.99 6.01
CA GLU A 501 8.55 -35.35 5.48
C GLU A 501 9.78 -36.16 5.93
N ALA A 502 10.98 -35.65 5.67
CA ALA A 502 12.23 -36.31 6.04
C ALA A 502 12.31 -36.65 7.54
N TYR A 503 11.96 -35.68 8.41
CA TYR A 503 12.07 -35.86 9.85
C TYR A 503 10.93 -36.68 10.47
N ARG A 504 9.71 -36.70 9.88
CA ARG A 504 8.66 -37.65 10.28
C ARG A 504 9.06 -39.09 9.93
N HIS A 505 9.65 -39.33 8.76
CA HIS A 505 10.15 -40.66 8.39
C HIS A 505 11.30 -41.13 9.29
N ARG A 506 12.20 -40.24 9.70
CA ARG A 506 13.28 -40.54 10.66
C ARG A 506 12.72 -41.03 12.01
N ARG A 507 11.70 -40.36 12.55
CA ARG A 507 11.00 -40.79 13.78
C ARG A 507 10.29 -42.13 13.61
N ALA A 508 9.60 -42.34 12.49
CA ALA A 508 8.92 -43.61 12.20
C ALA A 508 9.92 -44.80 12.14
N ARG A 509 11.12 -44.59 11.57
CA ARG A 509 12.18 -45.61 11.50
C ARG A 509 12.83 -45.89 12.84
N ALA A 510 12.99 -44.88 13.70
CA ALA A 510 13.55 -45.01 15.05
C ALA A 510 12.60 -45.65 16.08
N SER A 511 11.33 -45.87 15.74
CA SER A 511 10.31 -46.47 16.64
C SER A 511 9.95 -47.92 16.29
N VAL A 512 10.74 -48.61 15.45
CA VAL A 512 10.49 -50.02 15.09
C VAL A 512 11.35 -50.96 15.95
N ALA A 513 10.79 -51.35 17.09
CA ALA A 513 11.06 -52.64 17.73
C ALA A 513 9.97 -53.65 17.29
N PRO A 514 10.20 -54.97 17.29
CA PRO A 514 9.29 -55.92 16.67
C PRO A 514 7.95 -56.03 17.43
N PRO A 515 6.81 -56.13 16.73
CA PRO A 515 5.50 -56.09 17.36
C PRO A 515 5.12 -57.45 17.98
N SER A 516 4.77 -57.43 19.26
CA SER A 516 3.86 -58.45 19.81
C SER A 516 2.48 -58.31 19.16
N ALA A 517 1.85 -59.43 18.83
CA ALA A 517 0.65 -59.45 18.01
C ALA A 517 -0.61 -58.97 18.77
N ALA A 518 -1.05 -57.74 18.50
CA ALA A 518 -2.38 -57.28 18.87
C ALA A 518 -2.98 -56.33 17.82
N LYS A 519 -3.91 -56.86 17.02
CA LYS A 519 -4.97 -56.17 16.23
C LYS A 519 -4.64 -54.76 15.67
N ARG A 520 -4.40 -54.69 14.35
CA ARG A 520 -4.57 -53.44 13.57
C ARG A 520 -5.99 -52.89 13.75
N PRO A 521 -6.19 -51.64 14.21
CA PRO A 521 -7.33 -50.85 13.75
C PRO A 521 -7.03 -50.31 12.35
N ALA A 522 -8.07 -50.10 11.54
CA ALA A 522 -7.92 -49.43 10.25
C ALA A 522 -7.36 -48.01 10.45
N ALA A 523 -6.65 -47.48 9.45
CA ALA A 523 -6.05 -46.16 9.51
C ALA A 523 -7.15 -45.08 9.61
N GLY A 524 -7.44 -44.62 10.83
CA GLY A 524 -8.49 -43.64 11.09
C GLY A 524 -8.27 -42.36 10.29
N GLU A 525 -9.28 -41.98 9.52
CA GLU A 525 -9.27 -40.76 8.72
C GLU A 525 -9.09 -39.55 9.64
N ARG A 526 -7.98 -38.82 9.47
CA ARG A 526 -7.72 -37.62 10.27
C ARG A 526 -8.71 -36.53 9.87
N ALA A 527 -9.45 -36.02 10.85
CA ALA A 527 -10.35 -34.90 10.70
C ALA A 527 -9.66 -33.68 10.02
N PRO A 528 -10.40 -32.89 9.22
CA PRO A 528 -9.87 -31.68 8.61
C PRO A 528 -9.48 -30.62 9.66
N PHE A 529 -8.53 -29.76 9.30
CA PHE A 529 -8.18 -28.64 10.16
C PHE A 529 -9.27 -27.56 10.11
N GLY A 530 -9.44 -26.81 11.21
CA GLY A 530 -10.40 -25.70 11.27
C GLY A 530 -10.21 -24.69 10.13
N SER A 531 -8.96 -24.38 9.76
CA SER A 531 -8.64 -23.55 8.59
C SER A 531 -9.22 -24.06 7.27
N ASP A 532 -9.18 -25.37 7.05
CA ASP A 532 -9.64 -26.02 5.82
C ASP A 532 -11.19 -25.96 5.78
N VAL A 533 -11.83 -26.13 6.95
CA VAL A 533 -13.28 -26.02 7.14
C VAL A 533 -13.77 -24.58 6.96
N ASP A 534 -13.11 -23.59 7.58
CA ASP A 534 -13.42 -22.16 7.44
C ASP A 534 -13.26 -21.68 6.00
N GLN A 535 -12.20 -22.14 5.30
CA GLN A 535 -12.00 -21.85 3.89
C GLN A 535 -13.12 -22.46 3.03
N ALA A 536 -13.55 -23.68 3.34
CA ALA A 536 -14.67 -24.31 2.64
C ALA A 536 -16.01 -23.61 2.92
N HIS A 537 -16.24 -23.12 4.14
CA HIS A 537 -17.42 -22.30 4.45
C HIS A 537 -17.46 -21.00 3.62
N ARG A 538 -16.34 -20.27 3.52
CA ARG A 538 -16.22 -19.09 2.64
C ARG A 538 -16.46 -19.46 1.17
N ARG A 539 -15.82 -20.52 0.68
CA ARG A 539 -15.98 -21.01 -0.70
C ARG A 539 -17.43 -21.37 -1.04
N ARG A 540 -18.17 -21.99 -0.12
CA ARG A 540 -19.59 -22.33 -0.31
C ARG A 540 -20.50 -21.10 -0.34
N ALA A 541 -20.13 -20.00 0.32
CA ALA A 541 -20.89 -18.76 0.27
C ALA A 541 -20.68 -18.06 -1.09
N GLU A 542 -19.42 -17.88 -1.48
CA GLU A 542 -18.99 -17.32 -2.77
C GLU A 542 -19.59 -18.08 -3.96
N MET A 543 -19.52 -19.42 -3.95
CA MET A 543 -20.12 -20.27 -4.99
C MET A 543 -21.64 -20.08 -5.10
N ARG A 544 -22.37 -19.93 -3.98
CA ARG A 544 -23.82 -19.69 -4.00
C ARG A 544 -24.16 -18.33 -4.61
N GLU A 545 -23.46 -17.28 -4.20
CA GLU A 545 -23.62 -15.93 -4.76
C GLU A 545 -23.41 -15.93 -6.29
N LYS A 546 -22.32 -16.57 -6.76
CA LYS A 546 -22.01 -16.65 -8.20
C LYS A 546 -22.97 -17.53 -8.97
N LEU A 547 -23.58 -18.56 -8.37
CA LEU A 547 -24.65 -19.35 -8.99
C LEU A 547 -25.95 -18.54 -9.16
N GLU A 548 -26.31 -17.68 -8.20
CA GLU A 548 -27.45 -16.77 -8.34
C GLU A 548 -27.21 -15.69 -9.40
N GLU A 549 -25.98 -15.15 -9.48
CA GLU A 549 -25.56 -14.20 -10.51
C GLU A 549 -25.54 -14.85 -11.92
N ALA A 550 -24.99 -16.06 -12.02
CA ALA A 550 -25.00 -16.86 -13.24
C ALA A 550 -26.43 -17.20 -13.68
N SER A 551 -27.33 -17.54 -12.76
CA SER A 551 -28.73 -17.84 -13.07
C SER A 551 -29.48 -16.62 -13.61
N ARG A 552 -29.29 -15.45 -12.98
CA ARG A 552 -29.81 -14.15 -13.47
C ARG A 552 -29.25 -13.79 -14.85
N THR A 553 -27.97 -14.09 -15.10
CA THR A 553 -27.29 -13.84 -16.38
C THR A 553 -27.76 -14.81 -17.48
N ARG A 554 -27.96 -16.10 -17.15
CA ARG A 554 -28.50 -17.13 -18.06
C ARG A 554 -29.90 -16.78 -18.54
N ALA A 555 -30.78 -16.28 -17.66
CA ALA A 555 -32.12 -15.86 -18.04
C ALA A 555 -32.16 -14.73 -19.09
N ARG A 556 -31.06 -13.96 -19.22
CA ARG A 556 -30.90 -12.84 -20.17
C ARG A 556 -30.05 -13.19 -21.40
N THR A 557 -29.41 -14.36 -21.42
CA THR A 557 -28.45 -14.77 -22.45
C THR A 557 -29.06 -15.83 -23.38
N LYS A 558 -28.72 -15.79 -24.68
CA LYS A 558 -29.18 -16.76 -25.69
C LYS A 558 -27.99 -17.45 -26.39
N GLY A 559 -28.26 -18.55 -27.09
CA GLY A 559 -27.27 -19.28 -27.90
C GLY A 559 -26.25 -20.09 -27.08
N THR A 560 -25.09 -20.36 -27.68
CA THR A 560 -24.03 -21.22 -27.11
C THR A 560 -23.49 -20.75 -25.76
N ARG A 561 -23.45 -19.42 -25.51
CA ARG A 561 -23.08 -18.87 -24.20
C ARG A 561 -24.09 -19.27 -23.11
N ALA A 562 -25.39 -19.30 -23.42
CA ALA A 562 -26.43 -19.73 -22.48
C ALA A 562 -26.33 -21.23 -22.14
N GLN A 563 -25.94 -22.07 -23.11
CA GLN A 563 -25.68 -23.50 -22.90
C GLN A 563 -24.46 -23.73 -22.01
N ARG A 564 -23.33 -23.05 -22.28
CA ARG A 564 -22.12 -23.10 -21.46
C ARG A 564 -22.36 -22.60 -20.03
N LEU A 565 -23.08 -21.50 -19.87
CA LEU A 565 -23.45 -20.97 -18.55
C LEU A 565 -24.40 -21.92 -17.80
N ALA A 566 -25.34 -22.57 -18.50
CA ALA A 566 -26.18 -23.62 -17.89
C ALA A 566 -25.39 -24.86 -17.46
N GLN A 567 -24.31 -25.21 -18.16
CA GLN A 567 -23.41 -26.29 -17.78
C GLN A 567 -22.55 -25.92 -16.56
N ALA A 568 -21.98 -24.72 -16.53
CA ALA A 568 -21.22 -24.21 -15.39
C ALA A 568 -22.09 -24.10 -14.12
N ILE A 569 -23.36 -23.68 -14.24
CA ILE A 569 -24.32 -23.68 -13.13
C ILE A 569 -24.51 -25.09 -12.55
N ARG A 570 -24.75 -26.10 -13.40
CA ARG A 570 -24.87 -27.49 -12.93
C ARG A 570 -23.60 -27.99 -12.23
N GLN A 571 -22.43 -27.63 -12.74
CA GLN A 571 -21.15 -27.99 -12.13
C GLN A 571 -20.97 -27.35 -10.75
N GLY A 572 -21.35 -26.09 -10.56
CA GLY A 572 -21.32 -25.43 -9.23
C GLY A 572 -22.36 -26.00 -8.26
N GLU A 573 -23.57 -26.32 -8.73
CA GLU A 573 -24.60 -26.99 -7.92
C GLU A 573 -24.16 -28.39 -7.46
N GLU A 574 -23.59 -29.20 -8.37
CA GLU A 574 -23.06 -30.53 -8.05
C GLU A 574 -21.87 -30.43 -7.08
N HIS A 575 -20.96 -29.49 -7.33
CA HIS A 575 -19.82 -29.22 -6.46
C HIS A 575 -20.27 -28.84 -5.03
N LEU A 576 -21.30 -28.02 -4.88
CA LEU A 576 -21.87 -27.67 -3.57
C LEU A 576 -22.50 -28.86 -2.82
N ARG A 577 -23.05 -29.85 -3.54
CA ARG A 577 -23.61 -31.08 -2.93
C ARG A 577 -22.52 -31.99 -2.38
N ARG A 578 -21.45 -32.22 -3.16
CA ARG A 578 -20.29 -33.06 -2.77
C ARG A 578 -19.61 -32.59 -1.47
N TYR A 579 -19.79 -31.32 -1.05
CA TYR A 579 -19.27 -30.83 0.22
C TYR A 579 -19.69 -31.69 1.42
N GLU A 580 -20.93 -32.16 1.47
CA GLU A 580 -21.46 -32.89 2.63
C GLU A 580 -20.81 -34.28 2.81
N GLU A 581 -20.34 -34.85 1.72
CA GLU A 581 -19.61 -36.12 1.64
C GLU A 581 -18.13 -35.94 2.04
N VAL A 582 -17.48 -34.84 1.58
CA VAL A 582 -16.04 -34.62 1.78
C VAL A 582 -15.68 -33.88 3.07
N ARG A 583 -16.62 -33.19 3.73
CA ARG A 583 -16.35 -32.32 4.91
C ARG A 583 -15.73 -33.04 6.12
N SER A 584 -15.86 -34.38 6.20
CA SER A 584 -15.27 -35.22 7.24
C SER A 584 -13.86 -35.69 6.89
N GLN A 585 -13.47 -35.63 5.61
CA GLN A 585 -12.25 -36.25 5.08
C GLN A 585 -11.24 -35.21 4.62
N ARG A 586 -10.13 -35.07 5.34
CA ARG A 586 -9.15 -33.99 5.15
C ARG A 586 -8.43 -33.95 3.79
N ARG A 587 -8.33 -35.07 3.07
CA ARG A 587 -7.79 -35.07 1.70
C ARG A 587 -8.87 -34.59 0.72
N ALA A 588 -10.01 -35.28 0.71
CA ALA A 588 -11.16 -34.94 -0.12
C ALA A 588 -11.62 -33.48 0.04
N LEU A 589 -11.59 -32.91 1.25
CA LEU A 589 -11.93 -31.49 1.47
C LEU A 589 -10.95 -30.51 0.78
N ARG A 590 -9.65 -30.85 0.69
CA ARG A 590 -8.67 -30.02 -0.02
C ARG A 590 -8.74 -30.19 -1.54
N ASP A 591 -9.01 -31.41 -2.00
CA ASP A 591 -9.24 -31.68 -3.43
C ASP A 591 -10.52 -30.95 -3.89
N TRP A 592 -11.57 -30.97 -3.06
CA TRP A 592 -12.79 -30.18 -3.23
C TRP A 592 -12.50 -28.67 -3.26
N LEU A 593 -11.69 -28.13 -2.34
CA LEU A 593 -11.33 -26.70 -2.37
C LEU A 593 -10.70 -26.29 -3.72
N GLY A 594 -9.79 -27.11 -4.28
CA GLY A 594 -9.15 -26.85 -5.58
C GLY A 594 -10.03 -27.15 -6.81
N GLU A 595 -11.07 -27.96 -6.68
CA GLU A 595 -12.16 -28.02 -7.67
C GLU A 595 -13.03 -26.76 -7.64
N GLY A 596 -13.31 -26.24 -6.43
CA GLY A 596 -14.13 -25.06 -6.22
C GLY A 596 -13.57 -23.79 -6.86
N ASP A 597 -12.24 -23.58 -6.79
CA ASP A 597 -11.54 -22.50 -7.51
C ASP A 597 -11.83 -22.58 -9.03
N ARG A 598 -11.60 -23.74 -9.64
CA ARG A 598 -11.77 -23.93 -11.10
C ARG A 598 -13.21 -23.72 -11.57
N VAL A 599 -14.20 -24.10 -10.75
CA VAL A 599 -15.62 -23.89 -11.07
C VAL A 599 -16.04 -22.43 -10.87
N LEU A 600 -15.48 -21.73 -9.88
CA LEU A 600 -15.69 -20.28 -9.70
C LEU A 600 -15.10 -19.47 -10.85
N ASP A 601 -13.86 -19.75 -11.26
CA ASP A 601 -13.22 -19.08 -12.40
C ASP A 601 -14.05 -19.24 -13.68
N LEU A 602 -14.61 -20.44 -13.91
CA LEU A 602 -15.50 -20.71 -15.04
C LEU A 602 -16.82 -19.92 -14.96
N LEU A 603 -17.43 -19.82 -13.77
CA LEU A 603 -18.65 -19.03 -13.57
C LEU A 603 -18.37 -17.53 -13.76
N ILE A 604 -17.32 -16.99 -13.14
CA ILE A 604 -16.89 -15.59 -13.24
C ILE A 604 -16.58 -15.24 -14.69
N GLY A 605 -15.81 -16.08 -15.38
CA GLY A 605 -15.43 -15.90 -16.79
C GLY A 605 -16.61 -15.98 -17.78
N LEU A 606 -17.71 -16.66 -17.42
CA LEU A 606 -18.94 -16.70 -18.24
C LEU A 606 -19.96 -15.62 -17.88
N ILE A 607 -19.93 -15.09 -16.65
CA ILE A 607 -20.68 -13.90 -16.23
C ILE A 607 -20.08 -12.65 -16.92
N GLY A 608 -18.76 -12.49 -16.87
CA GLY A 608 -18.04 -11.39 -17.51
C GLY A 608 -17.98 -11.47 -19.04
N ARG A 609 -18.19 -10.31 -19.71
CA ARG A 609 -18.15 -10.06 -21.17
C ARG A 609 -19.31 -10.60 -22.04
N PRO A 610 -20.16 -9.72 -22.58
CA PRO A 610 -20.64 -9.88 -23.96
C PRO A 610 -19.49 -9.65 -24.94
N ILE A 611 -19.41 -10.49 -25.99
CA ILE A 611 -18.52 -10.25 -27.13
C ILE A 611 -19.06 -9.07 -27.94
N THR A 612 -18.15 -8.25 -28.47
CA THR A 612 -18.44 -7.20 -29.44
C THR A 612 -19.25 -7.72 -30.63
N VAL A 613 -20.49 -7.28 -30.77
CA VAL A 613 -21.18 -7.31 -32.06
C VAL A 613 -20.88 -5.98 -32.74
N THR A 614 -19.92 -6.00 -33.65
CA THR A 614 -19.69 -4.94 -34.62
C THR A 614 -20.94 -4.78 -35.49
N PRO A 615 -21.59 -3.60 -35.55
CA PRO A 615 -22.51 -3.33 -36.65
C PRO A 615 -21.68 -3.28 -37.94
N ALA A 616 -22.08 -4.07 -38.94
CA ALA A 616 -21.38 -4.13 -40.21
C ALA A 616 -21.34 -2.75 -40.86
N ARG A 617 -20.13 -2.33 -41.26
CA ARG A 617 -19.86 -1.07 -41.97
C ARG A 617 -20.48 -1.17 -43.36
N VAL A 618 -21.65 -0.55 -43.57
CA VAL A 618 -22.24 -0.43 -44.91
C VAL A 618 -21.40 0.58 -45.69
N GLU A 619 -20.60 0.07 -46.62
CA GLU A 619 -19.85 0.90 -47.55
C GLU A 619 -20.81 1.61 -48.51
N ARG A 620 -20.75 2.95 -48.54
CA ARG A 620 -21.38 3.73 -49.61
C ARG A 620 -20.57 3.54 -50.88
N ARG A 621 -21.01 2.66 -51.78
CA ARG A 621 -20.55 2.63 -53.18
C ARG A 621 -21.72 3.02 -54.08
N ALA A 622 -21.57 4.10 -54.82
CA ALA A 622 -22.62 4.63 -55.68
C ALA A 622 -22.68 3.90 -57.02
N VAL A 623 -23.85 3.35 -57.37
CA VAL A 623 -24.35 3.14 -58.74
C VAL A 623 -25.89 3.17 -58.66
N ALA A 624 -26.55 3.89 -59.56
CA ALA A 624 -27.99 3.77 -59.85
C ALA A 624 -28.16 2.97 -61.15
N PRO A 625 -29.29 2.27 -61.40
CA PRO A 625 -30.47 2.97 -61.95
C PRO A 625 -31.88 2.41 -61.61
N ASP A 626 -32.88 3.24 -61.94
CA ASP A 626 -34.26 2.99 -62.42
C ASP A 626 -35.38 2.23 -61.63
N LEU A 627 -36.29 3.06 -61.10
CA LEU A 627 -37.73 3.18 -61.47
C LEU A 627 -38.63 1.94 -61.65
N LYS A 628 -39.59 1.72 -60.71
CA LYS A 628 -41.05 1.99 -60.86
C LYS A 628 -41.87 1.61 -59.59
N PRO A 629 -43.14 2.05 -59.43
CA PRO A 629 -43.64 2.45 -58.10
C PRO A 629 -44.79 1.65 -57.48
N ALA A 630 -45.08 2.03 -56.22
CA ALA A 630 -46.38 2.05 -55.53
C ALA A 630 -47.04 0.74 -55.03
N LYS A 631 -47.12 0.64 -53.69
CA LYS A 631 -48.40 0.43 -53.01
C LYS A 631 -48.39 1.08 -51.62
N ALA A 632 -49.35 1.98 -51.37
CA ALA A 632 -49.51 2.63 -50.07
C ALA A 632 -50.10 1.65 -49.05
N LEU A 633 -49.65 1.72 -47.80
CA LEU A 633 -50.37 1.19 -46.64
C LEU A 633 -50.57 2.31 -45.62
N GLU A 634 -51.82 2.49 -45.23
CA GLU A 634 -52.30 3.45 -44.22
C GLU A 634 -51.54 3.32 -42.87
N PRO A 635 -51.20 4.44 -42.21
CA PRO A 635 -50.64 4.40 -40.85
C PRO A 635 -51.73 4.08 -39.82
N LYS A 636 -51.56 2.95 -39.09
CA LYS A 636 -52.43 2.61 -37.96
C LYS A 636 -52.37 3.68 -36.86
N PRO A 637 -53.49 4.02 -36.19
CA PRO A 637 -53.53 5.06 -35.17
C PRO A 637 -52.72 4.67 -33.94
N VAL A 638 -51.87 5.59 -33.46
CA VAL A 638 -51.08 5.41 -32.25
C VAL A 638 -51.95 5.68 -31.02
N GLU A 639 -52.21 4.64 -30.22
CA GLU A 639 -52.85 4.81 -28.90
C GLU A 639 -52.03 5.78 -28.03
N LYS A 640 -52.62 6.93 -27.68
CA LYS A 640 -52.08 7.86 -26.69
C LYS A 640 -52.09 7.20 -25.31
N LYS A 641 -51.01 6.48 -24.97
CA LYS A 641 -50.83 5.82 -23.66
C LYS A 641 -51.06 6.81 -22.52
N ASP A 642 -52.15 6.56 -21.77
CA ASP A 642 -52.64 7.36 -20.64
C ASP A 642 -51.50 7.84 -19.70
N PRO A 643 -51.42 9.15 -19.39
CA PRO A 643 -50.35 9.69 -18.55
C PRO A 643 -50.39 9.15 -17.12
N ASN A 644 -51.56 8.84 -16.55
CA ASN A 644 -51.70 8.31 -15.20
C ASN A 644 -51.24 6.85 -15.14
N LEU A 645 -51.50 6.04 -16.17
CA LEU A 645 -50.95 4.68 -16.27
C LEU A 645 -49.41 4.68 -16.34
N ARG A 646 -48.80 5.69 -16.98
CA ARG A 646 -47.33 5.86 -16.95
C ARG A 646 -46.82 6.22 -15.55
N LYS A 647 -47.52 7.09 -14.81
CA LYS A 647 -47.18 7.44 -13.42
C LYS A 647 -47.28 6.22 -12.49
N ILE A 648 -48.35 5.44 -12.57
CA ILE A 648 -48.53 4.21 -11.76
C ILE A 648 -47.40 3.22 -12.01
N ARG A 649 -47.02 2.99 -13.28
CA ARG A 649 -45.87 2.13 -13.63
C ARG A 649 -44.54 2.65 -13.08
N ARG A 650 -44.34 3.98 -13.06
CA ARG A 650 -43.15 4.61 -12.46
C ARG A 650 -43.13 4.39 -10.95
N LEU A 651 -44.23 4.65 -10.24
CA LEU A 651 -44.33 4.50 -8.78
C LEU A 651 -44.19 3.03 -8.34
N LEU A 652 -44.79 2.09 -9.08
CA LEU A 652 -44.57 0.64 -8.86
C LEU A 652 -43.11 0.24 -9.06
N GLY A 653 -42.43 0.82 -10.06
CA GLY A 653 -41.00 0.63 -10.28
C GLY A 653 -40.10 1.31 -9.24
N GLU A 654 -40.59 2.36 -8.57
CA GLU A 654 -39.90 3.02 -7.46
C GLU A 654 -40.04 2.21 -6.17
N LEU A 655 -41.25 1.71 -5.85
CA LEU A 655 -41.49 0.76 -4.76
C LEU A 655 -40.56 -0.46 -4.87
N ASP A 656 -40.51 -1.09 -6.05
CA ASP A 656 -39.69 -2.29 -6.28
C ASP A 656 -38.19 -2.04 -6.05
N ARG A 657 -37.69 -0.83 -6.36
CA ARG A 657 -36.28 -0.46 -6.13
C ARG A 657 -35.97 0.01 -4.71
N THR A 658 -36.90 0.66 -4.03
CA THR A 658 -36.63 1.38 -2.77
C THR A 658 -37.10 0.66 -1.50
N HIS A 659 -37.87 -0.43 -1.63
CA HIS A 659 -38.48 -1.12 -0.48
C HIS A 659 -37.52 -1.61 0.61
N GLY A 660 -36.27 -1.94 0.25
CA GLY A 660 -35.26 -2.41 1.20
C GLY A 660 -34.65 -1.32 2.10
N HIS A 661 -34.80 -0.04 1.73
CA HIS A 661 -34.09 1.07 2.38
C HIS A 661 -34.99 2.23 2.81
N ARG A 662 -36.27 2.25 2.43
CA ARG A 662 -37.25 3.23 2.92
C ARG A 662 -38.03 2.73 4.15
N PRO A 663 -38.48 3.64 5.04
CA PRO A 663 -39.36 3.31 6.15
C PRO A 663 -40.76 2.94 5.64
N THR A 664 -41.47 2.09 6.39
CA THR A 664 -42.78 1.54 6.03
C THR A 664 -43.83 2.62 5.75
N GLN A 665 -43.75 3.76 6.43
CA GLN A 665 -44.66 4.90 6.23
C GLN A 665 -44.52 5.58 4.86
N ASP A 666 -43.31 5.65 4.29
CA ASP A 666 -43.10 6.24 2.95
C ASP A 666 -43.48 5.27 1.83
N LEU A 667 -43.33 3.96 2.07
CA LEU A 667 -43.83 2.94 1.14
C LEU A 667 -45.37 2.93 1.10
N LEU A 668 -46.03 3.21 2.23
CA LEU A 668 -47.48 3.42 2.27
C LEU A 668 -47.91 4.70 1.51
N ARG A 669 -47.16 5.81 1.63
CA ARG A 669 -47.43 7.03 0.84
C ARG A 669 -47.36 6.79 -0.67
N LEU A 670 -46.37 6.04 -1.14
CA LEU A 670 -46.25 5.67 -2.56
C LEU A 670 -47.42 4.80 -3.04
N LEU A 671 -47.95 3.90 -2.21
CA LEU A 671 -49.17 3.13 -2.54
C LEU A 671 -50.43 3.99 -2.56
N ASP A 672 -50.54 4.96 -1.66
CA ASP A 672 -51.64 5.94 -1.63
C ASP A 672 -51.62 6.87 -2.86
N GLU A 673 -50.43 7.28 -3.32
CA GLU A 673 -50.25 7.99 -4.60
C GLU A 673 -50.61 7.12 -5.82
N ILE A 674 -50.28 5.83 -5.80
CA ILE A 674 -50.74 4.87 -6.83
C ILE A 674 -52.26 4.76 -6.81
N GLY A 675 -52.89 4.73 -5.64
CA GLY A 675 -54.36 4.77 -5.48
C GLY A 675 -54.96 6.02 -6.13
N LYS A 676 -54.49 7.21 -5.74
CA LYS A 676 -54.92 8.50 -6.31
C LYS A 676 -54.80 8.56 -7.84
N HIS A 677 -53.72 8.01 -8.42
CA HIS A 677 -53.58 7.95 -9.87
C HIS A 677 -54.42 6.87 -10.54
N ARG A 678 -54.69 5.75 -9.85
CA ARG A 678 -55.59 4.70 -10.33
C ARG A 678 -57.02 5.21 -10.43
N ASP A 679 -57.46 5.97 -9.43
CA ASP A 679 -58.82 6.51 -9.37
C ASP A 679 -59.03 7.67 -10.39
N GLN A 680 -57.94 8.17 -10.98
CA GLN A 680 -57.91 9.13 -12.10
C GLN A 680 -57.74 8.48 -13.48
N LEU A 681 -57.86 7.15 -13.61
CA LEU A 681 -57.84 6.46 -14.90
C LEU A 681 -59.24 6.40 -15.54
N ALA A 682 -59.32 6.69 -16.84
CA ALA A 682 -60.57 6.53 -17.61
C ALA A 682 -60.94 5.06 -17.93
N ARG A 683 -60.08 4.11 -17.57
CA ARG A 683 -60.26 2.65 -17.74
C ARG A 683 -59.70 1.92 -16.51
N PRO A 684 -60.25 0.77 -16.11
CA PRO A 684 -59.71 0.00 -14.99
C PRO A 684 -58.24 -0.36 -15.19
N LEU A 685 -57.48 -0.40 -14.10
CA LEU A 685 -56.05 -0.71 -14.10
C LEU A 685 -55.81 -2.10 -14.73
N PRO A 686 -54.83 -2.28 -15.63
CA PRO A 686 -54.62 -3.57 -16.27
C PRO A 686 -54.16 -4.62 -15.26
N ALA A 687 -54.56 -5.88 -15.49
CA ALA A 687 -54.46 -6.96 -14.49
C ALA A 687 -53.02 -7.28 -14.02
N ALA A 688 -51.99 -6.90 -14.77
CA ALA A 688 -50.60 -7.07 -14.37
C ALA A 688 -50.22 -6.06 -13.26
N GLU A 689 -50.57 -4.79 -13.44
CA GLU A 689 -50.36 -3.73 -12.47
C GLU A 689 -51.23 -3.91 -11.23
N THR A 690 -52.48 -4.34 -11.37
CA THR A 690 -53.37 -4.65 -10.23
C THR A 690 -52.76 -5.71 -9.30
N LYS A 691 -52.27 -6.82 -9.85
CA LYS A 691 -51.58 -7.87 -9.07
C LYS A 691 -50.29 -7.40 -8.40
N LEU A 692 -49.61 -6.39 -8.96
CA LEU A 692 -48.44 -5.79 -8.33
C LEU A 692 -48.84 -4.89 -7.14
N VAL A 693 -49.91 -4.10 -7.27
CA VAL A 693 -50.44 -3.28 -6.16
C VAL A 693 -50.89 -4.17 -4.99
N GLU A 694 -51.71 -5.20 -5.25
CA GLU A 694 -52.18 -6.15 -4.24
C GLU A 694 -51.01 -6.83 -3.49
N ARG A 695 -49.98 -7.27 -4.23
CA ARG A 695 -48.76 -7.85 -3.65
C ARG A 695 -48.00 -6.87 -2.75
N TRP A 696 -47.94 -5.59 -3.14
CA TRP A 696 -47.28 -4.56 -2.32
C TRP A 696 -48.10 -4.19 -1.08
N GLN A 697 -49.42 -4.18 -1.15
CA GLN A 697 -50.30 -3.99 0.00
C GLN A 697 -50.08 -5.08 1.05
N SER A 698 -50.24 -6.36 0.67
CA SER A 698 -50.01 -7.50 1.56
C SER A 698 -48.60 -7.50 2.18
N ARG A 699 -47.55 -7.24 1.38
CA ARG A 699 -46.17 -7.20 1.88
C ARG A 699 -45.93 -6.08 2.92
N LEU A 700 -46.60 -4.94 2.80
CA LEU A 700 -46.49 -3.86 3.80
C LEU A 700 -47.36 -4.12 5.04
N GLU A 701 -48.47 -4.83 4.91
CA GLU A 701 -49.27 -5.31 6.05
C GLU A 701 -48.49 -6.33 6.89
N ASP A 702 -47.78 -7.27 6.26
CA ASP A 702 -46.86 -8.20 6.93
C ASP A 702 -45.77 -7.43 7.69
N ARG A 703 -45.10 -6.48 7.03
CA ARG A 703 -44.03 -5.66 7.62
C ARG A 703 -44.53 -4.83 8.79
N ARG A 704 -45.69 -4.18 8.66
CA ARG A 704 -46.34 -3.40 9.73
C ARG A 704 -46.81 -4.29 10.89
N SER A 705 -47.08 -5.57 10.65
CA SER A 705 -47.43 -6.55 11.69
C SER A 705 -46.19 -7.02 12.43
N ALA A 706 -45.09 -7.28 11.73
CA ALA A 706 -43.79 -7.55 12.34
C ALA A 706 -43.27 -6.36 13.19
N GLU A 707 -43.39 -5.13 12.70
CA GLU A 707 -43.02 -3.91 13.42
C GLU A 707 -43.84 -3.74 14.72
N ARG A 708 -45.17 -3.97 14.67
CA ARG A 708 -46.03 -3.95 15.86
C ARG A 708 -45.66 -5.04 16.87
N SER A 709 -45.39 -6.26 16.42
CA SER A 709 -44.92 -7.35 17.30
C SER A 709 -43.56 -7.04 17.94
N ALA A 710 -42.63 -6.43 17.20
CA ALA A 710 -41.35 -6.00 17.73
C ALA A 710 -41.50 -4.87 18.76
N GLN A 711 -42.39 -3.90 18.52
CA GLN A 711 -42.70 -2.82 19.46
C GLN A 711 -43.40 -3.36 20.73
N ALA A 712 -44.30 -4.33 20.62
CA ALA A 712 -44.91 -4.99 21.78
C ALA A 712 -43.84 -5.75 22.61
N ALA A 713 -42.92 -6.46 21.95
CA ALA A 713 -41.80 -7.14 22.60
C ALA A 713 -40.76 -6.18 23.20
N ALA A 714 -40.65 -4.95 22.70
CA ALA A 714 -39.80 -3.89 23.28
C ALA A 714 -40.49 -3.23 24.48
N ALA A 715 -41.79 -2.92 24.37
CA ALA A 715 -42.59 -2.39 25.46
C ALA A 715 -42.59 -3.34 26.67
N SER A 716 -42.79 -4.66 26.43
CA SER A 716 -42.76 -5.66 27.51
C SER A 716 -41.39 -5.76 28.21
N ARG A 717 -40.28 -5.50 27.50
CA ARG A 717 -38.93 -5.42 28.11
C ARG A 717 -38.75 -4.15 28.93
N ASN A 718 -39.27 -3.01 28.47
CA ASN A 718 -39.22 -1.75 29.19
C ASN A 718 -40.09 -1.77 30.47
N THR A 719 -41.21 -2.52 30.49
CA THR A 719 -42.00 -2.73 31.72
C THR A 719 -41.19 -3.50 32.77
N SER A 720 -40.41 -4.51 32.39
CA SER A 720 -39.50 -5.23 33.30
C SER A 720 -38.31 -4.39 33.78
N ALA A 721 -37.89 -3.37 33.02
CA ALA A 721 -36.85 -2.43 33.45
C ALA A 721 -37.38 -1.38 34.46
N ARG A 722 -38.68 -1.08 34.44
CA ARG A 722 -39.27 0.02 35.22
C ARG A 722 -39.46 -0.24 36.72
N THR A 723 -39.11 -1.43 37.21
CA THR A 723 -39.05 -1.77 38.64
C THR A 723 -37.67 -1.53 39.27
N GLY A 724 -36.66 -1.13 38.48
CA GLY A 724 -35.29 -0.84 38.94
C GLY A 724 -34.99 0.66 39.10
N ARG A 725 -35.34 1.22 40.26
CA ARG A 725 -34.84 2.46 40.92
C ARG A 725 -34.32 3.66 40.08
N THR A 726 -34.90 4.81 40.39
CA THR A 726 -34.49 6.19 40.05
C THR A 726 -33.12 6.63 40.61
N ALA A 727 -32.25 7.24 39.78
CA ALA A 727 -31.65 8.58 39.98
C ALA A 727 -30.53 8.94 38.95
N GLU A 728 -30.58 10.18 38.45
CA GLU A 728 -29.49 10.98 37.84
C GLU A 728 -28.86 10.64 36.44
N PRO A 729 -28.30 11.65 35.72
CA PRO A 729 -28.00 11.59 34.28
C PRO A 729 -26.63 10.94 33.95
N PRO A 730 -26.39 10.53 32.68
CA PRO A 730 -25.19 9.79 32.32
C PRO A 730 -23.90 10.61 32.48
N GLN A 731 -22.97 10.09 33.29
CA GLN A 731 -21.64 10.64 33.46
C GLN A 731 -20.70 10.28 32.31
N ASP A 732 -19.74 11.20 32.13
CA ASP A 732 -18.62 11.24 31.19
C ASP A 732 -17.88 9.90 30.99
N ASP A 733 -17.57 9.53 29.75
CA ASP A 733 -16.92 8.26 29.35
C ASP A 733 -15.39 8.28 29.57
N ARG A 734 -14.96 8.99 30.63
CA ARG A 734 -13.56 9.31 30.95
C ARG A 734 -12.99 8.41 32.03
N LEU A 735 -11.69 8.13 31.92
CA LEU A 735 -10.99 7.32 32.90
C LEU A 735 -10.64 8.12 34.16
N PRO A 736 -10.99 7.64 35.37
CA PRO A 736 -10.56 8.26 36.62
C PRO A 736 -9.03 8.34 36.70
N ALA A 737 -8.50 9.43 37.25
CA ALA A 737 -7.06 9.65 37.38
C ALA A 737 -6.35 8.50 38.10
N GLU A 738 -6.96 7.93 39.14
CA GLU A 738 -6.49 6.74 39.87
C GLU A 738 -6.25 5.51 38.97
N ARG A 739 -7.03 5.39 37.88
CA ARG A 739 -6.92 4.30 36.91
C ARG A 739 -5.81 4.58 35.90
N ILE A 740 -5.62 5.85 35.53
CA ILE A 740 -4.51 6.31 34.69
C ILE A 740 -3.17 6.10 35.42
N GLU A 741 -3.08 6.45 36.71
CA GLU A 741 -1.87 6.24 37.53
C GLU A 741 -1.53 4.75 37.72
N LYS A 742 -2.53 3.85 37.77
CA LYS A 742 -2.30 2.39 37.80
C LYS A 742 -1.80 1.81 36.47
N LEU A 743 -2.11 2.46 35.34
CA LEU A 743 -1.70 2.00 34.00
C LEU A 743 -0.33 2.57 33.58
N ALA A 744 0.07 3.71 34.13
CA ALA A 744 1.30 4.40 33.76
C ALA A 744 2.59 3.56 33.95
N PRO A 745 2.80 2.78 35.03
CA PRO A 745 4.01 1.96 35.18
C PRO A 745 4.16 0.94 34.04
N THR A 746 3.10 0.19 33.72
CA THR A 746 3.11 -0.82 32.64
C THR A 746 3.40 -0.20 31.29
N VAL A 747 2.86 0.99 31.01
CA VAL A 747 3.13 1.73 29.77
C VAL A 747 4.57 2.25 29.74
N ARG A 748 5.08 2.73 30.89
CA ARG A 748 6.46 3.18 31.03
C ARG A 748 7.45 2.05 30.76
N ASP A 749 7.27 0.89 31.39
CA ASP A 749 8.12 -0.29 31.19
C ASP A 749 8.21 -0.67 29.70
N ILE A 750 7.07 -0.71 28.99
CA ILE A 750 7.02 -1.03 27.55
C ILE A 750 7.80 0.00 26.71
N LEU A 751 7.75 1.29 27.06
CA LEU A 751 8.48 2.34 26.34
C LEU A 751 9.97 2.36 26.69
N GLU A 752 10.35 2.03 27.93
CA GLU A 752 11.75 1.87 28.31
C GLU A 752 12.38 0.61 27.66
N GLU A 753 11.64 -0.50 27.54
CA GLU A 753 12.07 -1.66 26.75
C GLU A 753 12.25 -1.29 25.27
N LEU A 754 11.32 -0.52 24.70
CA LEU A 754 11.38 -0.07 23.30
C LEU A 754 12.58 0.87 23.05
N ALA A 755 12.87 1.76 23.99
CA ALA A 755 14.02 2.67 23.94
C ALA A 755 15.36 1.92 23.95
N ARG A 756 15.45 0.83 24.71
CA ARG A 756 16.62 -0.07 24.73
C ARG A 756 16.73 -0.93 23.46
N ALA A 757 15.61 -1.39 22.91
CA ALA A 757 15.57 -2.36 21.79
C ALA A 757 15.77 -1.76 20.38
N ASP A 758 15.97 -0.44 20.28
CA ASP A 758 16.07 0.33 19.02
C ASP A 758 14.87 0.12 18.07
N GLY A 759 13.69 -0.22 18.63
CA GLY A 759 12.49 -0.57 17.87
C GLY A 759 11.86 0.62 17.13
N THR A 760 10.97 0.36 16.16
CA THR A 760 10.13 1.42 15.57
C THR A 760 9.19 2.01 16.63
N PRO A 761 8.81 3.30 16.55
CA PRO A 761 7.73 3.86 17.35
C PRO A 761 6.48 2.98 17.31
N LEU A 762 5.76 2.87 18.44
CA LEU A 762 4.58 2.01 18.58
C LEU A 762 3.29 2.78 18.37
N SER A 763 2.34 2.21 17.64
CA SER A 763 0.97 2.72 17.65
C SER A 763 0.30 2.46 19.00
N TRP A 764 -0.74 3.22 19.34
CA TRP A 764 -1.61 2.90 20.49
C TRP A 764 -2.20 1.49 20.42
N GLY A 765 -2.42 0.95 19.21
CA GLY A 765 -2.84 -0.43 19.00
C GLY A 765 -1.77 -1.44 19.44
N ASP A 766 -0.51 -1.22 19.04
CA ASP A 766 0.63 -2.06 19.43
C ASP A 766 0.92 -1.96 20.92
N LEU A 767 0.84 -0.75 21.48
CA LEU A 767 1.05 -0.47 22.90
C LEU A 767 0.03 -1.22 23.77
N ARG A 768 -1.25 -1.25 23.37
CA ARG A 768 -2.28 -2.07 24.01
C ARG A 768 -2.01 -3.58 23.90
N LEU A 769 -1.58 -4.04 22.73
CA LEU A 769 -1.25 -5.46 22.52
C LEU A 769 -0.08 -5.90 23.41
N ARG A 770 0.95 -5.06 23.57
CA ARG A 770 2.06 -5.30 24.50
C ARG A 770 1.64 -5.22 25.96
N ALA A 771 0.70 -4.34 26.32
CA ALA A 771 0.10 -4.27 27.65
C ALA A 771 -0.85 -5.45 27.98
N GLY A 772 -0.91 -6.50 27.15
CA GLY A 772 -1.63 -7.74 27.46
C GLY A 772 -3.14 -7.58 27.66
N GLY A 773 -3.75 -6.52 27.11
CA GLY A 773 -5.16 -6.20 27.31
C GLY A 773 -5.49 -5.44 28.60
N GLN A 774 -4.48 -5.06 29.42
CA GLN A 774 -4.70 -4.22 30.59
C GLN A 774 -5.06 -2.77 30.22
N LEU A 775 -4.64 -2.31 29.04
CA LEU A 775 -4.95 -0.99 28.53
C LEU A 775 -6.31 -0.98 27.78
N PRO A 776 -7.33 -0.24 28.26
CA PRO A 776 -8.59 -0.09 27.52
C PRO A 776 -8.42 0.78 26.26
N PHE A 777 -9.47 0.93 25.46
CA PHE A 777 -9.52 2.06 24.52
C PHE A 777 -9.55 3.37 25.34
N LEU A 778 -8.67 4.32 25.00
CA LEU A 778 -8.51 5.58 25.73
C LEU A 778 -9.06 6.75 24.90
N HIS A 779 -9.82 7.64 25.52
CA HIS A 779 -10.15 8.95 24.95
C HIS A 779 -8.86 9.76 24.69
N PRO A 780 -8.74 10.59 23.62
CA PRO A 780 -7.50 11.31 23.31
C PRO A 780 -6.93 12.17 24.45
N ASP A 781 -7.78 12.76 25.30
CA ASP A 781 -7.28 13.53 26.46
C ASP A 781 -6.76 12.62 27.58
N ASP A 782 -7.30 11.40 27.72
CA ASP A 782 -6.82 10.41 28.68
C ASP A 782 -5.53 9.72 28.17
N GLN A 783 -5.32 9.65 26.85
CA GLN A 783 -4.04 9.30 26.23
C GLN A 783 -2.94 10.31 26.60
N VAL A 784 -3.23 11.62 26.51
CA VAL A 784 -2.31 12.68 26.94
C VAL A 784 -2.04 12.58 28.44
N ALA A 785 -3.09 12.46 29.27
CA ALA A 785 -2.95 12.36 30.71
C ALA A 785 -2.09 11.16 31.12
N LEU A 786 -2.29 9.99 30.50
CA LEU A 786 -1.48 8.80 30.71
C LEU A 786 -0.01 9.03 30.36
N LEU A 787 0.29 9.60 29.18
CA LEU A 787 1.68 9.87 28.78
C LEU A 787 2.36 10.96 29.64
N VAL A 788 1.60 11.94 30.14
CA VAL A 788 2.11 12.92 31.13
C VAL A 788 2.46 12.23 32.45
N VAL A 789 1.65 11.27 32.93
CA VAL A 789 2.01 10.49 34.14
C VAL A 789 3.22 9.59 33.89
N VAL A 790 3.28 8.92 32.73
CA VAL A 790 4.42 8.07 32.30
C VAL A 790 5.73 8.84 32.31
N ASP A 791 5.76 10.05 31.76
CA ASP A 791 6.97 10.89 31.66
C ASP A 791 7.20 11.83 32.85
N ARG A 792 6.33 11.82 33.87
CA ARG A 792 6.44 12.68 35.07
C ARG A 792 7.78 12.51 35.81
N GLY A 793 8.37 11.32 35.74
CA GLY A 793 9.68 10.99 36.33
C GLY A 793 10.90 11.20 35.41
N THR A 794 10.71 11.70 34.18
CA THR A 794 11.79 11.87 33.21
C THR A 794 12.52 13.23 33.44
N PRO A 795 13.87 13.28 33.57
CA PRO A 795 14.62 14.50 33.85
C PRO A 795 14.42 15.66 32.86
N ALA A 796 14.66 16.89 33.31
CA ALA A 796 14.39 18.13 32.55
C ALA A 796 15.24 18.27 31.27
N ASP A 797 16.45 17.74 31.31
CA ASP A 797 17.44 17.71 30.24
C ASP A 797 17.31 16.48 29.33
N GLU A 798 16.55 15.46 29.73
CA GLU A 798 16.35 14.22 28.98
C GLU A 798 15.13 14.23 28.05
N PRO A 799 15.22 13.54 26.90
CA PRO A 799 14.08 13.34 25.99
C PRO A 799 13.01 12.45 26.62
N LEU A 800 11.76 12.71 26.26
CA LEU A 800 10.58 12.02 26.79
C LEU A 800 10.38 10.62 26.17
N LEU A 801 9.96 9.63 26.98
CA LEU A 801 9.64 8.28 26.51
C LEU A 801 8.44 8.28 25.53
N SER A 802 7.50 9.19 25.74
CA SER A 802 6.37 9.46 24.84
C SER A 802 6.78 9.86 23.42
N THR A 803 8.04 10.24 23.15
CA THR A 803 8.54 10.41 21.77
C THR A 803 8.37 9.15 20.92
N LEU A 804 8.45 7.96 21.54
CA LEU A 804 8.36 6.65 20.89
C LEU A 804 6.92 6.15 20.68
N VAL A 805 5.91 6.88 21.16
CA VAL A 805 4.51 6.58 20.85
C VAL A 805 4.14 7.32 19.58
N ASP A 806 3.68 6.59 18.57
CA ASP A 806 3.15 7.15 17.34
C ASP A 806 1.63 7.01 17.30
N ASN A 807 0.95 7.95 16.65
CA ASN A 807 -0.47 7.77 16.38
C ASN A 807 -0.66 7.33 14.94
N SER A 808 -1.06 6.08 14.75
CA SER A 808 -1.60 5.64 13.47
C SER A 808 -2.83 6.51 13.16
N VAL A 809 -2.86 7.11 11.97
CA VAL A 809 -3.84 8.09 11.47
C VAL A 809 -3.52 9.57 11.82
N ALA A 810 -2.90 10.23 10.84
CA ALA A 810 -3.01 11.65 10.48
C ALA A 810 -2.47 12.78 11.40
N ALA A 811 -2.09 12.56 12.67
CA ALA A 811 -1.48 13.64 13.47
C ALA A 811 -0.50 13.18 14.59
N PRO A 812 0.73 12.75 14.26
CA PRO A 812 1.74 12.36 15.25
C PRO A 812 2.17 13.48 16.22
N HIS A 813 1.98 14.74 15.86
CA HIS A 813 2.60 15.89 16.54
C HIS A 813 1.78 16.43 17.73
N ARG A 814 0.44 16.28 17.68
CA ARG A 814 -0.47 16.89 18.66
C ARG A 814 -0.27 16.31 20.07
N LEU A 815 -0.21 14.97 20.18
CA LEU A 815 0.00 14.30 21.47
C LEU A 815 1.35 14.67 22.09
N TYR A 816 2.45 14.59 21.33
CA TYR A 816 3.78 14.95 21.83
C TYR A 816 3.86 16.40 22.34
N ARG A 817 3.25 17.35 21.62
CA ARG A 817 3.13 18.75 22.06
C ARG A 817 2.30 18.89 23.34
N GLN A 818 1.15 18.22 23.43
CA GLN A 818 0.29 18.26 24.62
C GLN A 818 0.96 17.62 25.85
N VAL A 819 1.73 16.55 25.68
CA VAL A 819 2.51 15.91 26.76
C VAL A 819 3.65 16.82 27.23
N ARG A 820 4.40 17.46 26.32
CA ARG A 820 5.41 18.47 26.68
C ARG A 820 4.81 19.63 27.49
N LEU A 821 3.67 20.16 27.07
CA LEU A 821 2.94 21.22 27.78
C LEU A 821 2.47 20.75 29.16
N GLY A 822 1.91 19.54 29.27
CA GLY A 822 1.48 18.94 30.55
C GLY A 822 2.63 18.64 31.52
N LEU A 823 3.87 18.58 31.03
CA LEU A 823 5.11 18.43 31.80
C LEU A 823 5.87 19.75 32.00
N GLY A 824 5.31 20.89 31.59
CA GLY A 824 5.96 22.21 31.72
C GLY A 824 7.22 22.38 30.88
N ARG A 825 7.42 21.58 29.83
CA ARG A 825 8.58 21.69 28.91
C ARG A 825 8.34 22.80 27.88
N GLU A 826 9.42 23.38 27.37
CA GLU A 826 9.34 24.44 26.36
C GLU A 826 8.54 24.00 25.11
N PRO A 827 7.61 24.84 24.63
CA PRO A 827 6.80 24.57 23.46
C PRO A 827 7.64 24.69 22.19
N VAL A 828 7.57 23.67 21.33
CA VAL A 828 8.25 23.64 20.04
C VAL A 828 7.29 24.13 18.95
N PRO A 829 7.71 25.01 18.02
CA PRO A 829 6.88 25.47 16.90
C PRO A 829 6.39 24.32 16.01
N ASP A 830 5.16 24.40 15.51
CA ASP A 830 4.54 23.32 14.71
C ASP A 830 5.33 22.99 13.42
N THR A 831 6.10 23.95 12.87
CA THR A 831 6.98 23.77 11.70
C THR A 831 8.25 22.96 11.98
N GLU A 832 8.66 22.86 13.24
CA GLU A 832 9.92 22.20 13.66
C GLU A 832 9.67 20.94 14.50
N LEU A 833 8.42 20.73 14.92
CA LEU A 833 7.98 19.69 15.85
C LEU A 833 8.29 18.25 15.39
N GLU A 834 8.28 17.99 14.07
CA GLU A 834 8.75 16.72 13.50
C GLU A 834 10.25 16.51 13.68
N THR A 835 11.05 17.48 13.22
CA THR A 835 12.52 17.42 13.29
C THR A 835 12.99 17.34 14.73
N HIS A 836 12.36 18.12 15.63
CA HIS A 836 12.61 18.06 17.06
C HIS A 836 12.26 16.69 17.65
N ARG A 837 11.08 16.11 17.36
CA ARG A 837 10.70 14.77 17.84
C ARG A 837 11.66 13.69 17.32
N ALA A 838 12.09 13.78 16.05
CA ALA A 838 13.03 12.83 15.46
C ALA A 838 14.42 12.90 16.11
N VAL A 839 14.93 14.12 16.38
CA VAL A 839 16.19 14.34 17.11
C VAL A 839 16.09 13.82 18.53
N GLU A 840 15.01 14.10 19.24
CA GLU A 840 14.79 13.63 20.61
C GLU A 840 14.63 12.10 20.68
N ALA A 841 13.99 11.46 19.70
CA ALA A 841 13.90 10.01 19.61
C ALA A 841 15.28 9.36 19.36
N LEU A 842 16.16 9.99 18.57
CA LEU A 842 17.55 9.56 18.39
C LEU A 842 18.36 9.74 19.68
N ARG A 843 18.20 10.88 20.36
CA ARG A 843 18.86 11.19 21.65
C ARG A 843 18.40 10.23 22.76
N LEU A 844 17.11 9.88 22.79
CA LEU A 844 16.56 8.88 23.70
C LEU A 844 17.20 7.50 23.47
N ARG A 845 17.25 7.03 22.21
CA ARG A 845 17.92 5.77 21.85
C ARG A 845 19.39 5.77 22.28
N GLN A 846 20.10 6.89 22.12
CA GLN A 846 21.50 7.02 22.57
C GLN A 846 21.65 6.88 24.09
N ILE A 847 20.76 7.50 24.88
CA ILE A 847 20.77 7.40 26.36
C ILE A 847 20.43 5.97 26.81
N TRP A 848 19.35 5.39 26.27
CA TRP A 848 18.86 4.07 26.69
C TRP A 848 19.69 2.90 26.15
N ARG A 849 20.53 3.11 25.14
CA ARG A 849 21.51 2.11 24.66
C ARG A 849 22.58 1.74 25.70
N TYR A 850 22.85 2.62 26.67
CA TYR A 850 23.90 2.42 27.69
C TYR A 850 23.38 2.33 29.12
N ARG A 851 22.09 2.62 29.36
CA ARG A 851 21.42 2.33 30.65
C ARG A 851 21.00 0.85 30.70
N ARG A 852 21.48 0.14 31.73
CA ARG A 852 20.98 -1.19 32.09
C ARG A 852 19.74 -1.01 32.96
#